data_AF-A0A429EK41-F1
#
_entry.id   AF-A0A429EK41-F1
#
_cell.length_a   1.000
_cell.length_b   1.000
_cell.length_c   1.000
_cell.angle_alpha   90.00
_cell.angle_beta   90.00
_cell.angle_gamma   90.00
#
_symmetry.space_group_name_H-M   'P 1'
#
loop_
_entity.id
_entity.type
_entity.pdbx_description
1 polymer ?
#
loop_
_entity_poly.entity_id
_entity_poly.type
_entity_poly.pdbx_seq_one_letter_code
_entity_poly.pdbx_strand_id
1 'polypeptide(L)'
;MKQVVQNYKSGELALLDVEVPACKPGGVLVRTAYSLISTGTEMMKVSEASLSLVGKAKARPDQVAKVMQSVATNGLGATYRKAMNKLDSYTPLGYSLCGVVEEVGAGIDDVAVGDYVACAGNEHALHAELNWVPKNLYTKVPDGVDPRHAAFGTVGSIAMQGVRQGEPQIGDIALVIGLGLIGQLVVQLLVASGVRVVGVDPDPSRCALAEQLGALKCGDPGSGVVDTAVAEISSGHGVDQVYLAAGGSTNEPVELAAKLARDRGRVIDIGKCSLNLPWNAYYEKELDVRFSRSYGPGRYDPEYELEGRDYPIGQVRWTERRNLECVVDLMGSGRLDVEPLISHVSEFSDAVETYRKLNEGELKAVAVLFEYEKRAVAATEQVSAVTLPAPVTTRAVPKIDTLRVGFIGAGNYASSMLLPHLVEMEYLDLFEVVTTSALSGANAKRKFGFARASTDVDAMLEDDSIHAVFIVTRHSSHAELTRRALLAGKAVFVEKPLALSEKELEIVLGAIEESGNDRLQVGFNRRFAPLLNESMLHFGPRIGPASVRYLVNAGHLDANSWYNQADSEGSRFAGEGGHFIDTVSWLLGSDPVSVYATATPGHQDLQILLRYPDGSTASIAYTTSGSPAFPKETIDVTADGKVLKFDDFARASVFGRKKWASSRIPKGRDKGQAAELEAFVNALTTGVSMPVSVESLVSTTLATLAVNRSLETGMPVRINAKEGLG
;
A
#
# COMPACT_ATOMS: atom_id res chain seq x y z
N MET A 1 3.47 -17.76 -11.39
CA MET A 1 3.09 -16.92 -12.53
C MET A 1 4.23 -15.99 -12.88
N LYS A 2 4.34 -15.60 -14.15
CA LYS A 2 5.32 -14.61 -14.62
C LYS A 2 4.77 -13.19 -14.49
N GLN A 3 5.63 -12.25 -14.14
CA GLN A 3 5.30 -10.83 -14.00
C GLN A 3 6.48 -9.94 -14.42
N VAL A 4 6.18 -8.88 -15.17
CA VAL A 4 7.17 -7.85 -15.53
C VAL A 4 7.35 -6.89 -14.36
N VAL A 5 8.61 -6.69 -14.00
CA VAL A 5 9.00 -5.81 -12.90
C VAL A 5 10.20 -4.96 -13.26
N GLN A 6 10.37 -3.87 -12.54
CA GLN A 6 11.55 -3.02 -12.60
C GLN A 6 12.14 -2.80 -11.21
N ASN A 7 13.45 -2.94 -11.06
CA ASN A 7 14.14 -2.57 -9.84
C ASN A 7 14.44 -1.07 -9.86
N TYR A 8 13.90 -0.32 -8.90
CA TYR A 8 14.04 1.13 -8.90
C TYR A 8 15.45 1.62 -8.52
N LYS A 9 16.31 0.78 -7.95
CA LYS A 9 17.70 1.12 -7.62
C LYS A 9 18.61 0.89 -8.82
N SER A 10 18.60 -0.32 -9.40
CA SER A 10 19.46 -0.67 -10.52
C SER A 10 18.92 -0.22 -11.88
N GLY A 11 17.61 0.05 -11.99
CA GLY A 11 16.93 0.27 -13.26
C GLY A 11 16.67 -1.01 -14.05
N GLU A 12 17.08 -2.16 -13.51
CA GLU A 12 16.94 -3.49 -14.13
C GLU A 12 15.47 -3.81 -14.39
N LEU A 13 15.17 -4.20 -15.63
CA LEU A 13 13.87 -4.73 -16.04
C LEU A 13 13.98 -6.26 -16.11
N ALA A 14 13.03 -6.96 -15.51
CA ALA A 14 13.04 -8.42 -15.45
C ALA A 14 11.63 -9.01 -15.60
N LEU A 15 11.58 -10.24 -16.12
CA LEU A 15 10.41 -11.10 -16.07
C LEU A 15 10.65 -12.12 -14.94
N LEU A 16 9.92 -11.99 -13.84
CA LEU A 16 10.11 -12.83 -12.66
C LEU A 16 9.00 -13.89 -12.54
N ASP A 17 9.39 -15.08 -12.12
CA ASP A 17 8.46 -16.05 -11.54
C ASP A 17 8.11 -15.61 -10.11
N VAL A 18 6.83 -15.29 -9.91
CA VAL A 18 6.22 -14.87 -8.64
C VAL A 18 5.00 -15.73 -8.34
N GLU A 19 4.54 -15.72 -7.09
CA GLU A 19 3.36 -16.50 -6.69
C GLU A 19 2.06 -15.94 -7.30
N VAL A 20 1.02 -16.75 -7.36
CA VAL A 20 -0.31 -16.28 -7.80
C VAL A 20 -0.92 -15.41 -6.70
N PRO A 21 -1.41 -14.18 -6.98
CA PRO A 21 -2.05 -13.35 -5.97
C PRO A 21 -3.34 -14.02 -5.45
N ALA A 22 -3.59 -13.93 -4.15
CA ALA A 22 -4.81 -14.46 -3.55
C ALA A 22 -6.06 -13.72 -4.05
N CYS A 23 -7.15 -14.44 -4.31
CA CYS A 23 -8.45 -13.86 -4.63
C CYS A 23 -9.10 -13.28 -3.36
N LYS A 24 -8.96 -11.98 -3.13
CA LYS A 24 -9.53 -11.29 -1.96
C LYS A 24 -11.01 -10.93 -2.20
N PRO A 25 -11.82 -10.77 -1.12
CA PRO A 25 -13.16 -10.20 -1.20
C PRO A 25 -13.19 -8.84 -1.92
N GLY A 26 -14.32 -8.51 -2.55
CA GLY A 26 -14.52 -7.22 -3.25
C GLY A 26 -13.77 -7.08 -4.58
N GLY A 27 -13.26 -8.19 -5.13
CA GLY A 27 -12.59 -8.20 -6.43
C GLY A 27 -12.59 -9.58 -7.08
N VAL A 28 -11.90 -9.69 -8.22
CA VAL A 28 -11.80 -10.91 -9.02
C VAL A 28 -10.35 -11.22 -9.33
N LEU A 29 -10.03 -12.50 -9.45
CA LEU A 29 -8.75 -12.96 -10.01
C LEU A 29 -8.91 -13.10 -11.52
N VAL A 30 -8.10 -12.38 -12.29
CA VAL A 30 -8.19 -12.28 -13.75
C VAL A 30 -6.94 -12.88 -14.38
N ARG A 31 -7.12 -13.88 -15.24
CA ARG A 31 -6.07 -14.39 -16.11
C ARG A 31 -5.92 -13.46 -17.30
N THR A 32 -4.76 -12.83 -17.45
CA THR A 32 -4.52 -11.85 -18.51
C THR A 32 -4.51 -12.55 -19.87
N ALA A 33 -5.26 -11.99 -20.82
CA ALA A 33 -5.22 -12.41 -22.23
C ALA A 33 -4.36 -11.44 -23.04
N TYR A 34 -4.56 -10.13 -22.81
CA TYR A 34 -3.78 -9.06 -23.42
C TYR A 34 -3.51 -7.96 -22.39
N SER A 35 -2.32 -7.36 -22.44
CA SER A 35 -2.01 -6.17 -21.65
C SER A 35 -1.32 -5.12 -22.51
N LEU A 36 -1.61 -3.85 -22.26
CA LEU A 36 -1.21 -2.75 -23.13
C LEU A 36 -0.08 -1.93 -22.52
N ILE A 37 1.01 -1.75 -23.27
CA ILE A 37 2.03 -0.74 -22.98
C ILE A 37 1.60 0.59 -23.59
N SER A 38 1.51 1.62 -22.74
CA SER A 38 1.44 3.01 -23.19
C SER A 38 2.84 3.58 -23.27
N THR A 39 3.34 3.75 -24.50
CA THR A 39 4.73 4.16 -24.77
C THR A 39 5.08 5.54 -24.20
N GLY A 40 4.10 6.38 -23.86
CA GLY A 40 4.33 7.66 -23.17
C GLY A 40 4.56 7.50 -21.66
N THR A 41 3.53 7.08 -20.93
CA THR A 41 3.54 7.06 -19.45
C THR A 41 4.46 5.99 -18.89
N GLU A 42 4.48 4.82 -19.51
CA GLU A 42 5.21 3.68 -18.98
C GLU A 42 6.71 3.77 -19.25
N MET A 43 7.11 4.23 -20.43
CA MET A 43 8.51 4.52 -20.74
C MET A 43 9.07 5.65 -19.88
N MET A 44 8.24 6.60 -19.45
CA MET A 44 8.65 7.60 -18.47
C MET A 44 8.99 6.95 -17.12
N LYS A 45 8.20 5.98 -16.65
CA LYS A 45 8.54 5.23 -15.42
C LYS A 45 9.85 4.45 -15.60
N VAL A 46 10.01 3.77 -16.73
CA VAL A 46 11.21 2.98 -17.05
C VAL A 46 12.45 3.87 -17.05
N SER A 47 12.39 5.01 -17.74
CA SER A 47 13.51 5.97 -17.81
C SER A 47 13.80 6.68 -16.48
N GLU A 48 12.79 7.05 -15.68
CA GLU A 48 12.97 7.61 -14.33
C GLU A 48 13.71 6.62 -13.41
N ALA A 49 13.40 5.33 -13.48
CA ALA A 49 14.06 4.29 -12.71
C ALA A 49 15.50 4.01 -13.17
N SER A 50 15.85 4.30 -14.42
CA SER A 50 17.23 4.22 -14.93
C SER A 50 18.12 5.41 -14.53
N LEU A 51 17.56 6.46 -13.91
CA LEU A 51 18.35 7.62 -13.44
C LEU A 51 19.30 7.25 -12.28
N SER A 52 20.41 7.99 -12.18
CA SER A 52 21.30 7.94 -11.01
C SER A 52 20.54 8.35 -9.74
N LEU A 53 21.06 8.00 -8.55
CA LEU A 53 20.43 8.41 -7.27
C LEU A 53 20.25 9.92 -7.15
N VAL A 54 21.20 10.71 -7.68
CA VAL A 54 21.10 12.18 -7.74
C VAL A 54 20.01 12.62 -8.73
N GLY A 55 19.90 11.96 -9.88
CA GLY A 55 18.84 12.20 -10.84
C GLY A 55 17.45 11.92 -10.26
N LYS A 56 17.30 10.79 -9.55
CA LYS A 56 16.06 10.41 -8.84
C LYS A 56 15.69 11.41 -7.76
N ALA A 57 16.66 11.90 -6.99
CA ALA A 57 16.44 12.92 -5.97
C ALA A 57 15.96 14.25 -6.57
N LYS A 58 16.51 14.67 -7.72
CA LYS A 58 16.05 15.86 -8.45
C LYS A 58 14.64 15.70 -9.03
N ALA A 59 14.30 14.50 -9.51
CA ALA A 59 12.98 14.21 -10.06
C ALA A 59 11.87 14.16 -9.00
N ARG A 60 12.21 13.91 -7.72
CA ARG A 60 11.24 13.77 -6.61
C ARG A 60 11.67 14.54 -5.35
N PRO A 61 11.65 15.89 -5.38
CA PRO A 61 12.05 16.71 -4.23
C PRO A 61 11.16 16.49 -2.99
N ASP A 62 9.89 16.11 -3.19
CA ASP A 62 8.94 15.76 -2.13
C ASP A 62 9.40 14.55 -1.30
N GLN A 63 9.94 13.52 -1.96
CA GLN A 63 10.45 12.32 -1.29
C GLN A 63 11.72 12.61 -0.51
N VAL A 64 12.56 13.52 -1.01
CA VAL A 64 13.77 13.97 -0.29
C VAL A 64 13.39 14.65 1.02
N ALA A 65 12.37 15.51 1.02
CA ALA A 65 11.87 16.15 2.24
C ALA A 65 11.40 15.11 3.27
N LYS A 66 10.66 14.08 2.84
CA LYS A 66 10.22 12.97 3.71
C LYS A 66 11.39 12.17 4.30
N VAL A 67 12.45 11.93 3.52
CA VAL A 67 13.67 11.28 4.02
C VAL A 67 14.34 12.13 5.09
N MET A 68 14.48 13.44 4.88
CA MET A 68 15.07 14.35 5.88
C MET A 68 14.27 14.38 7.19
N GLN A 69 12.94 14.37 7.10
CA GLN A 69 12.06 14.27 8.26
C GLN A 69 12.21 12.92 9.00
N SER A 70 12.34 11.81 8.26
CA SER A 70 12.61 10.49 8.84
C SER A 70 13.97 10.44 9.54
N VAL A 71 15.00 11.11 9.00
CA VAL A 71 16.33 11.19 9.65
C VAL A 71 16.21 11.85 11.02
N ALA A 72 15.43 12.93 11.13
CA ALA A 72 15.24 13.63 12.40
C ALA A 72 14.55 12.76 13.47
N THR A 73 13.66 11.86 13.06
CA THR A 73 12.82 11.04 13.96
C THR A 73 13.39 9.66 14.27
N ASN A 74 13.92 8.97 13.26
CA ASN A 74 14.40 7.58 13.35
C ASN A 74 15.94 7.46 13.30
N GLY A 75 16.65 8.59 13.11
CA GLY A 75 18.09 8.62 12.94
C GLY A 75 18.55 8.25 11.52
N LEU A 76 19.83 8.53 11.23
CA LEU A 76 20.44 8.36 9.90
C LEU A 76 20.47 6.90 9.44
N GLY A 77 20.88 5.96 10.30
CA GLY A 77 21.06 4.56 9.92
C GLY A 77 19.75 3.84 9.56
N ALA A 78 18.74 3.95 10.42
CA ALA A 78 17.43 3.34 10.18
C ALA A 78 16.71 3.97 8.98
N THR A 79 16.83 5.30 8.81
CA THR A 79 16.26 6.00 7.66
C THR A 79 16.96 5.62 6.35
N TYR A 80 18.30 5.53 6.35
CA TYR A 80 19.06 5.07 5.21
C TYR A 80 18.64 3.65 4.81
N ARG A 81 18.57 2.71 5.77
CA ARG A 81 18.06 1.36 5.51
C ARG A 81 16.64 1.39 4.94
N LYS A 82 15.71 2.12 5.54
CA LYS A 82 14.33 2.23 5.05
C LYS A 82 14.24 2.78 3.62
N ALA A 83 14.97 3.85 3.31
CA ALA A 83 14.99 4.45 1.98
C ALA A 83 15.63 3.50 0.96
N MET A 84 16.77 2.92 1.30
CA MET A 84 17.48 1.98 0.45
C MET A 84 16.66 0.70 0.22
N ASN A 85 15.95 0.24 1.25
CA ASN A 85 15.03 -0.89 1.17
C ASN A 85 13.93 -0.66 0.14
N LYS A 86 13.34 0.53 0.13
CA LYS A 86 12.29 0.90 -0.83
C LYS A 86 12.84 1.03 -2.26
N LEU A 87 14.04 1.58 -2.42
CA LEU A 87 14.69 1.72 -3.73
C LEU A 87 15.09 0.37 -4.33
N ASP A 88 15.60 -0.56 -3.51
CA ASP A 88 16.06 -1.88 -3.98
C ASP A 88 14.92 -2.88 -4.21
N SER A 89 13.67 -2.45 -4.05
CA SER A 89 12.50 -3.30 -4.27
C SER A 89 12.15 -3.33 -5.76
N TYR A 90 11.71 -4.49 -6.25
CA TYR A 90 11.04 -4.56 -7.54
C TYR A 90 9.67 -3.88 -7.44
N THR A 91 9.36 -3.06 -8.44
CA THR A 91 8.07 -2.42 -8.66
C THR A 91 7.40 -2.99 -9.91
N PRO A 92 6.08 -3.20 -9.90
CA PRO A 92 5.39 -3.79 -11.03
C PRO A 92 5.22 -2.79 -12.19
N LEU A 93 5.10 -3.30 -13.41
CA LEU A 93 4.73 -2.54 -14.60
C LEU A 93 3.34 -2.95 -15.12
N GLY A 94 2.75 -2.12 -15.98
CA GLY A 94 1.39 -2.26 -16.48
C GLY A 94 0.33 -1.58 -15.63
N TYR A 95 -0.76 -1.18 -16.28
CA TYR A 95 -1.96 -0.62 -15.65
C TYR A 95 -3.23 -0.78 -16.51
N SER A 96 -3.17 -1.53 -17.62
CA SER A 96 -4.27 -1.69 -18.57
C SER A 96 -4.19 -3.09 -19.19
N LEU A 97 -5.24 -3.90 -18.99
CA LEU A 97 -5.31 -5.24 -19.53
C LEU A 97 -6.74 -5.66 -19.85
N CYS A 98 -6.87 -6.72 -20.64
CA CYS A 98 -8.08 -7.51 -20.76
C CYS A 98 -7.75 -8.97 -20.45
N GLY A 99 -8.63 -9.64 -19.72
CA GLY A 99 -8.44 -11.03 -19.34
C GLY A 99 -9.75 -11.73 -19.01
N VAL A 100 -9.63 -12.99 -18.62
CA VAL A 100 -10.75 -13.86 -18.27
C VAL A 100 -10.81 -14.00 -16.74
N VAL A 101 -11.99 -13.87 -16.16
CA VAL A 101 -12.21 -14.12 -14.73
C VAL A 101 -11.94 -15.59 -14.43
N GLU A 102 -10.97 -15.85 -13.55
CA GLU A 102 -10.58 -17.19 -13.10
C GLU A 102 -11.24 -17.53 -11.75
N GLU A 103 -11.29 -16.56 -10.84
CA GLU A 103 -11.97 -16.70 -9.54
C GLU A 103 -12.73 -15.42 -9.19
N VAL A 104 -13.85 -15.59 -8.49
CA VAL A 104 -14.72 -14.51 -8.03
C VAL A 104 -14.63 -14.40 -6.51
N GLY A 105 -14.18 -13.24 -6.02
CA GLY A 105 -14.11 -12.96 -4.58
C GLY A 105 -15.49 -12.72 -3.97
N ALA A 106 -15.61 -12.94 -2.66
CA ALA A 106 -16.86 -12.66 -1.95
C ALA A 106 -17.31 -11.20 -2.13
N GLY A 107 -18.62 -10.98 -2.33
CA GLY A 107 -19.20 -9.65 -2.55
C GLY A 107 -19.23 -9.18 -4.01
N ILE A 108 -18.76 -10.01 -4.94
CA ILE A 108 -18.89 -9.80 -6.39
C ILE A 108 -20.10 -10.57 -6.93
N ASP A 109 -20.93 -9.87 -7.69
CA ASP A 109 -22.22 -10.34 -8.23
C ASP A 109 -22.47 -9.92 -9.69
N ASP A 110 -21.53 -9.20 -10.30
CA ASP A 110 -21.67 -8.57 -11.62
C ASP A 110 -20.92 -9.28 -12.76
N VAL A 111 -20.11 -10.30 -12.43
CA VAL A 111 -19.36 -11.14 -13.38
C VAL A 111 -19.27 -12.58 -12.88
N ALA A 112 -19.03 -13.52 -13.78
CA ALA A 112 -18.82 -14.94 -13.49
C ALA A 112 -17.46 -15.44 -14.00
N VAL A 113 -17.00 -16.57 -13.47
CA VAL A 113 -15.82 -17.29 -13.99
C VAL A 113 -16.02 -17.57 -15.48
N GLY A 114 -15.01 -17.24 -16.30
CA GLY A 114 -15.05 -17.35 -17.75
C GLY A 114 -15.45 -16.07 -18.48
N ASP A 115 -15.98 -15.05 -17.79
CA ASP A 115 -16.27 -13.75 -18.41
C ASP A 115 -14.97 -13.02 -18.79
N TYR A 116 -14.96 -12.35 -19.94
CA TYR A 116 -13.92 -11.38 -20.26
C TYR A 116 -14.18 -10.07 -19.51
N VAL A 117 -13.11 -9.49 -18.96
CA VAL A 117 -13.13 -8.20 -18.28
C VAL A 117 -12.00 -7.31 -18.81
N ALA A 118 -12.30 -6.02 -18.98
CA ALA A 118 -11.28 -4.98 -19.16
C ALA A 118 -10.94 -4.44 -17.78
N CYS A 119 -9.66 -4.31 -17.47
CA CYS A 119 -9.16 -3.98 -16.14
C CYS A 119 -8.25 -2.74 -16.16
N ALA A 120 -8.37 -1.96 -15.10
CA ALA A 120 -7.63 -0.75 -14.81
C ALA A 120 -6.91 -0.83 -13.46
N GLY A 121 -6.14 0.21 -13.16
CA GLY A 121 -5.51 0.38 -11.85
C GLY A 121 -4.01 0.15 -11.88
N ASN A 122 -3.28 1.17 -11.41
CA ASN A 122 -1.88 1.00 -11.06
C ASN A 122 -1.82 0.02 -9.88
N GLU A 123 -0.97 -1.01 -9.97
CA GLU A 123 -0.89 -2.13 -9.00
C GLU A 123 -1.97 -3.21 -9.10
N HIS A 124 -2.96 -3.08 -10.00
CA HIS A 124 -4.05 -4.05 -10.17
C HIS A 124 -4.16 -4.62 -11.59
N ALA A 125 -3.94 -3.83 -12.63
CA ALA A 125 -3.98 -4.27 -14.03
C ALA A 125 -2.55 -4.38 -14.59
N LEU A 126 -1.73 -5.27 -14.02
CA LEU A 126 -0.29 -5.36 -14.29
C LEU A 126 0.04 -6.23 -15.50
N HIS A 127 1.25 -6.06 -16.02
CA HIS A 127 1.87 -6.98 -16.99
C HIS A 127 2.27 -8.28 -16.28
N ALA A 128 1.28 -9.12 -16.02
CA ALA A 128 1.39 -10.34 -15.26
C ALA A 128 0.37 -11.36 -15.76
N GLU A 129 0.65 -12.66 -15.65
CA GLU A 129 -0.28 -13.70 -16.13
C GLU A 129 -1.60 -13.72 -15.35
N LEU A 130 -1.57 -13.35 -14.07
CA LEU A 130 -2.72 -13.34 -13.16
C LEU A 130 -2.73 -12.08 -12.31
N ASN A 131 -3.90 -11.44 -12.21
CA ASN A 131 -4.07 -10.17 -11.52
C ASN A 131 -5.32 -10.21 -10.63
N TRP A 132 -5.20 -9.82 -9.36
CA TRP A 132 -6.38 -9.54 -8.54
C TRP A 132 -6.81 -8.09 -8.76
N VAL A 133 -8.06 -7.89 -9.19
CA VAL A 133 -8.61 -6.59 -9.59
C VAL A 133 -9.86 -6.27 -8.75
N PRO A 134 -9.90 -5.13 -8.04
CA PRO A 134 -11.08 -4.68 -7.29
C PRO A 134 -12.31 -4.41 -8.17
N LYS A 135 -13.52 -4.52 -7.59
CA LYS A 135 -14.83 -4.31 -8.24
C LYS A 135 -14.91 -3.05 -9.11
N ASN A 136 -14.37 -1.94 -8.63
CA ASN A 136 -14.48 -0.64 -9.30
C ASN A 136 -13.36 -0.37 -10.32
N LEU A 137 -12.46 -1.33 -10.52
CA LEU A 137 -11.34 -1.24 -11.47
C LEU A 137 -11.44 -2.25 -12.61
N TYR A 138 -12.60 -2.88 -12.80
CA TYR A 138 -12.90 -3.65 -14.00
C TYR A 138 -14.30 -3.37 -14.55
N THR A 139 -14.51 -3.72 -15.81
CA THR A 139 -15.84 -3.85 -16.41
C THR A 139 -15.91 -5.12 -17.25
N LYS A 140 -17.10 -5.71 -17.37
CA LYS A 140 -17.34 -6.84 -18.26
C LYS A 140 -17.16 -6.39 -19.71
N VAL A 141 -16.50 -7.21 -20.52
CA VAL A 141 -16.37 -7.01 -21.96
C VAL A 141 -17.61 -7.59 -22.63
N PRO A 142 -18.40 -6.79 -23.37
CA PRO A 142 -19.56 -7.29 -24.10
C PRO A 142 -19.18 -8.29 -25.18
N ASP A 143 -20.11 -9.20 -25.48
CA ASP A 143 -19.95 -10.16 -26.58
C ASP A 143 -19.69 -9.42 -27.90
N GLY A 144 -18.66 -9.86 -28.64
CA GLY A 144 -18.28 -9.29 -29.93
C GLY A 144 -17.22 -8.19 -29.87
N VAL A 145 -16.84 -7.70 -28.69
CA VAL A 145 -15.65 -6.85 -28.53
C VAL A 145 -14.40 -7.74 -28.52
N ASP A 146 -13.44 -7.45 -29.39
CA ASP A 146 -12.16 -8.18 -29.41
C ASP A 146 -11.40 -7.91 -28.09
N PRO A 147 -10.96 -8.95 -27.36
CA PRO A 147 -10.16 -8.79 -26.15
C PRO A 147 -8.89 -7.94 -26.34
N ARG A 148 -8.30 -7.93 -27.56
CA ARG A 148 -7.18 -7.04 -27.91
C ARG A 148 -7.56 -5.57 -27.78
N HIS A 149 -8.78 -5.22 -28.18
CA HIS A 149 -9.31 -3.85 -28.11
C HIS A 149 -9.67 -3.49 -26.68
N ALA A 150 -10.32 -4.40 -25.95
CA ALA A 150 -10.70 -4.17 -24.56
C ALA A 150 -9.50 -3.85 -23.65
N ALA A 151 -8.29 -4.31 -23.98
CA ALA A 151 -7.05 -3.94 -23.26
C ALA A 151 -6.72 -2.43 -23.34
N PHE A 152 -7.32 -1.67 -24.26
CA PHE A 152 -7.24 -0.21 -24.33
C PHE A 152 -8.19 0.51 -23.38
N GLY A 153 -9.05 -0.21 -22.66
CA GLY A 153 -10.08 0.40 -21.82
C GLY A 153 -9.56 1.50 -20.90
N THR A 154 -8.44 1.27 -20.19
CA THR A 154 -7.90 2.23 -19.23
C THR A 154 -7.33 3.47 -19.92
N VAL A 155 -6.57 3.31 -21.01
CA VAL A 155 -6.03 4.46 -21.76
C VAL A 155 -7.14 5.25 -22.47
N GLY A 156 -8.17 4.57 -22.98
CA GLY A 156 -9.37 5.20 -23.50
C GLY A 156 -10.12 5.97 -22.42
N SER A 157 -10.13 5.47 -21.18
CA SER A 157 -10.77 6.14 -20.04
C SER A 157 -10.04 7.42 -19.65
N ILE A 158 -8.70 7.42 -19.75
CA ILE A 158 -7.88 8.63 -19.56
C ILE A 158 -8.22 9.68 -20.62
N ALA A 159 -8.27 9.28 -21.88
CA ALA A 159 -8.66 10.16 -22.98
C ALA A 159 -10.09 10.69 -22.80
N MET A 160 -11.04 9.82 -22.45
CA MET A 160 -12.44 10.16 -22.23
C MET A 160 -12.65 11.13 -21.08
N GLN A 161 -11.94 10.94 -19.96
CA GLN A 161 -11.97 11.90 -18.87
C GLN A 161 -11.45 13.26 -19.32
N GLY A 162 -10.40 13.29 -20.13
CA GLY A 162 -9.90 14.51 -20.78
C GLY A 162 -11.00 15.21 -21.56
N VAL A 163 -11.62 14.50 -22.51
CA VAL A 163 -12.74 15.02 -23.32
C VAL A 163 -13.88 15.54 -22.45
N ARG A 164 -14.24 14.85 -21.36
CA ARG A 164 -15.29 15.29 -20.43
C ARG A 164 -14.96 16.60 -19.72
N GLN A 165 -13.68 16.88 -19.43
CA GLN A 165 -13.27 18.17 -18.85
C GLN A 165 -13.47 19.35 -19.81
N GLY A 166 -13.45 19.11 -21.13
CA GLY A 166 -13.73 20.16 -22.12
C GLY A 166 -15.22 20.49 -22.28
N GLU A 167 -16.11 19.60 -21.80
CA GLU A 167 -17.57 19.64 -21.95
C GLU A 167 -18.04 19.93 -23.40
N PRO A 168 -17.59 19.11 -24.37
CA PRO A 168 -17.80 19.38 -25.78
C PRO A 168 -19.28 19.47 -26.15
N GLN A 169 -19.59 20.43 -27.00
CA GLN A 169 -20.88 20.57 -27.66
C GLN A 169 -20.78 20.18 -29.14
N ILE A 170 -21.89 19.73 -29.71
CA ILE A 170 -21.97 19.44 -31.15
C ILE A 170 -21.66 20.72 -31.92
N GLY A 171 -20.68 20.65 -32.84
CA GLY A 171 -20.27 21.77 -33.67
C GLY A 171 -19.04 22.54 -33.18
N ASP A 172 -18.60 22.30 -31.93
CA ASP A 172 -17.38 22.87 -31.38
C ASP A 172 -16.16 22.53 -32.25
N ILE A 173 -15.12 23.36 -32.14
CA ILE A 173 -13.83 23.15 -32.77
C ILE A 173 -12.80 22.85 -31.67
N ALA A 174 -12.06 21.75 -31.82
CA ALA A 174 -11.02 21.37 -30.88
C ALA A 174 -9.65 21.26 -31.54
N LEU A 175 -8.62 21.68 -30.81
CA LEU A 175 -7.22 21.44 -31.12
C LEU A 175 -6.67 20.35 -30.20
N VAL A 176 -6.04 19.31 -30.75
CA VAL A 176 -5.35 18.28 -29.96
C VAL A 176 -3.84 18.41 -30.19
N ILE A 177 -3.10 18.78 -29.13
CA ILE A 177 -1.65 18.97 -29.17
C ILE A 177 -0.97 17.73 -28.56
N GLY A 178 -0.21 17.02 -29.39
CA GLY A 178 0.37 15.71 -29.11
C GLY A 178 -0.55 14.58 -29.58
N LEU A 179 -0.20 13.95 -30.71
CA LEU A 179 -0.95 12.86 -31.36
C LEU A 179 -0.32 11.48 -31.10
N GLY A 180 0.25 11.30 -29.90
CA GLY A 180 0.56 9.97 -29.35
C GLY A 180 -0.72 9.19 -29.01
N LEU A 181 -0.59 8.05 -28.33
CA LEU A 181 -1.73 7.15 -28.05
C LEU A 181 -2.96 7.87 -27.45
N ILE A 182 -2.77 8.68 -26.40
CA ILE A 182 -3.87 9.43 -25.78
C ILE A 182 -4.46 10.46 -26.75
N GLY A 183 -3.62 11.18 -27.50
CA GLY A 183 -4.07 12.16 -28.49
C GLY A 183 -4.93 11.53 -29.59
N GLN A 184 -4.54 10.37 -30.11
CA GLN A 184 -5.32 9.63 -31.10
C GLN A 184 -6.70 9.23 -30.56
N LEU A 185 -6.77 8.78 -29.30
CA LEU A 185 -8.04 8.44 -28.65
C LEU A 185 -8.90 9.69 -28.39
N VAL A 186 -8.30 10.82 -27.99
CA VAL A 186 -9.00 12.10 -27.80
C VAL A 186 -9.60 12.59 -29.12
N VAL A 187 -8.87 12.51 -30.24
CA VAL A 187 -9.39 12.86 -31.57
C VAL A 187 -10.68 12.09 -31.87
N GLN A 188 -10.65 10.76 -31.75
CA GLN A 188 -11.80 9.91 -32.05
C GLN A 188 -13.01 10.22 -31.13
N LEU A 189 -12.76 10.39 -29.84
CA LEU A 189 -13.82 10.68 -28.86
C LEU A 189 -14.47 12.05 -29.08
N LEU A 190 -13.70 13.05 -29.52
CA LEU A 190 -14.21 14.36 -29.92
C LEU A 190 -15.04 14.26 -31.20
N VAL A 191 -14.54 13.56 -32.22
CA VAL A 191 -15.28 13.31 -33.47
C VAL A 191 -16.60 12.59 -33.18
N ALA A 192 -16.59 11.55 -32.33
CA ALA A 192 -17.78 10.85 -31.89
C ALA A 192 -18.77 11.73 -31.11
N SER A 193 -18.30 12.84 -30.53
CA SER A 193 -19.11 13.86 -29.84
C SER A 193 -19.63 14.96 -30.78
N GLY A 194 -19.35 14.87 -32.09
CA GLY A 194 -19.75 15.87 -33.08
C GLY A 194 -18.85 17.11 -33.12
N VAL A 195 -17.64 17.02 -32.59
CA VAL A 195 -16.63 18.10 -32.59
C VAL A 195 -15.76 18.00 -33.84
N ARG A 196 -15.39 19.15 -34.38
CA ARG A 196 -14.46 19.27 -35.51
C ARG A 196 -13.03 19.40 -34.98
N VAL A 197 -12.15 18.47 -35.34
CA VAL A 197 -10.83 18.34 -34.70
C VAL A 197 -9.69 18.71 -35.64
N VAL A 198 -8.75 19.52 -35.16
CA VAL A 198 -7.43 19.78 -35.76
C VAL A 198 -6.37 19.19 -34.84
N GLY A 199 -5.38 18.48 -35.39
CA GLY A 199 -4.31 17.85 -34.62
C GLY A 199 -2.94 18.48 -34.83
N VAL A 200 -2.07 18.38 -33.82
CA VAL A 200 -0.70 18.88 -33.88
C VAL A 200 0.26 17.83 -33.32
N ASP A 201 1.22 17.40 -34.12
CA ASP A 201 2.33 16.54 -33.67
C ASP A 201 3.52 16.71 -34.64
N PRO A 202 4.78 16.70 -34.15
CA PRO A 202 5.95 16.74 -35.01
C PRO A 202 6.14 15.47 -35.87
N ASP A 203 5.53 14.34 -35.50
CA ASP A 203 5.61 13.11 -36.28
C ASP A 203 4.53 13.08 -37.38
N PRO A 204 4.91 13.12 -38.68
CA PRO A 204 3.95 13.12 -39.77
C PRO A 204 3.13 11.82 -39.84
N SER A 205 3.66 10.69 -39.35
CA SER A 205 2.92 9.43 -39.33
C SER A 205 1.75 9.46 -38.34
N ARG A 206 1.92 10.14 -37.20
CA ARG A 206 0.86 10.36 -36.20
C ARG A 206 -0.19 11.34 -36.70
N CYS A 207 0.23 12.37 -37.43
CA CYS A 207 -0.67 13.29 -38.11
C CYS A 207 -1.56 12.56 -39.13
N ALA A 208 -0.96 11.73 -40.00
CA ALA A 208 -1.70 10.95 -40.98
C ALA A 208 -2.69 9.96 -40.33
N LEU A 209 -2.28 9.31 -39.24
CA LEU A 209 -3.14 8.43 -38.46
C LEU A 209 -4.32 9.17 -37.83
N ALA A 210 -4.10 10.37 -37.28
CA ALA A 210 -5.19 11.16 -36.71
C ALA A 210 -6.18 11.63 -37.78
N GLU A 211 -5.70 12.01 -38.97
CA GLU A 211 -6.56 12.34 -40.12
C GLU A 211 -7.38 11.12 -40.58
N GLN A 212 -6.77 9.93 -40.63
CA GLN A 212 -7.48 8.67 -40.91
C GLN A 212 -8.58 8.39 -39.87
N LEU A 213 -8.35 8.74 -38.61
CA LEU A 213 -9.26 8.53 -37.49
C LEU A 213 -10.26 9.68 -37.27
N GLY A 214 -10.33 10.64 -38.19
CA GLY A 214 -11.38 11.65 -38.25
C GLY A 214 -10.97 13.09 -37.95
N ALA A 215 -9.70 13.37 -37.65
CA ALA A 215 -9.22 14.76 -37.63
C ALA A 215 -9.32 15.38 -39.04
N LEU A 216 -9.76 16.63 -39.12
CA LEU A 216 -9.94 17.33 -40.39
C LEU A 216 -8.61 17.72 -41.03
N LYS A 217 -7.66 18.11 -40.18
CA LYS A 217 -6.30 18.46 -40.59
C LYS A 217 -5.33 18.25 -39.44
N CYS A 218 -4.15 17.74 -39.74
CA CYS A 218 -3.03 17.67 -38.81
C CYS A 218 -1.75 18.28 -39.41
N GLY A 219 -0.84 18.71 -38.55
CA GLY A 219 0.45 19.23 -38.99
C GLY A 219 1.47 19.44 -37.88
N ASP A 220 2.71 19.68 -38.28
CA ASP A 220 3.79 20.06 -37.37
C ASP A 220 3.54 21.45 -36.75
N PRO A 221 3.83 21.65 -35.44
CA PRO A 221 3.61 22.92 -34.74
C PRO A 221 4.19 24.16 -35.44
N GLY A 222 5.31 24.02 -36.14
CA GLY A 222 6.02 25.13 -36.79
C GLY A 222 5.69 25.32 -38.27
N SER A 223 4.86 24.45 -38.87
CA SER A 223 4.61 24.42 -40.31
C SER A 223 3.64 25.50 -40.83
N GLY A 224 2.89 26.16 -39.94
CA GLY A 224 1.81 27.10 -40.31
C GLY A 224 0.55 26.46 -40.88
N VAL A 225 0.58 25.17 -41.22
CA VAL A 225 -0.58 24.40 -41.73
C VAL A 225 -1.71 24.37 -40.70
N VAL A 226 -1.37 24.18 -39.43
CA VAL A 226 -2.32 24.15 -38.32
C VAL A 226 -2.97 25.52 -38.14
N ASP A 227 -2.19 26.61 -38.18
CA ASP A 227 -2.71 27.97 -38.07
C ASP A 227 -3.72 28.29 -39.17
N THR A 228 -3.41 27.93 -40.42
CA THR A 228 -4.33 28.12 -41.56
C THR A 228 -5.59 27.29 -41.39
N ALA A 229 -5.47 26.00 -41.03
CA ALA A 229 -6.63 25.14 -40.84
C ALA A 229 -7.55 25.64 -39.71
N VAL A 230 -6.97 26.08 -38.58
CA VAL A 230 -7.72 26.68 -37.47
C VAL A 230 -8.39 27.97 -37.92
N ALA A 231 -7.70 28.85 -38.64
CA ALA A 231 -8.27 30.11 -39.13
C ALA A 231 -9.46 29.87 -40.09
N GLU A 232 -9.34 28.91 -41.00
CA GLU A 232 -10.40 28.58 -41.96
C GLU A 232 -11.63 27.99 -41.25
N ILE A 233 -11.44 27.01 -40.36
CA ILE A 233 -12.56 26.30 -39.74
C ILE A 233 -13.29 27.11 -38.65
N SER A 234 -12.58 28.06 -38.04
CA SER A 234 -13.11 28.95 -37.00
C SER A 234 -13.51 30.33 -37.53
N SER A 235 -13.35 30.60 -38.83
CA SER A 235 -13.50 31.94 -39.40
C SER A 235 -12.62 32.99 -38.70
N GLY A 236 -11.41 32.60 -38.30
CA GLY A 236 -10.41 33.45 -37.64
C GLY A 236 -10.59 33.63 -36.14
N HIS A 237 -11.58 32.99 -35.50
CA HIS A 237 -11.83 33.17 -34.06
C HIS A 237 -10.94 32.31 -33.16
N GLY A 238 -10.37 31.22 -33.69
CA GLY A 238 -9.67 30.21 -32.89
C GLY A 238 -10.57 29.06 -32.45
N VAL A 239 -10.01 28.07 -31.75
CA VAL A 239 -10.72 26.85 -31.32
C VAL A 239 -11.41 27.04 -29.97
N ASP A 240 -12.55 26.37 -29.76
CA ASP A 240 -13.30 26.37 -28.50
C ASP A 240 -12.53 25.69 -27.38
N GLN A 241 -11.83 24.61 -27.72
CA GLN A 241 -11.17 23.71 -26.78
C GLN A 241 -9.78 23.32 -27.27
N VAL A 242 -8.81 23.28 -26.38
CA VAL A 242 -7.46 22.77 -26.65
C VAL A 242 -7.16 21.64 -25.67
N TYR A 243 -6.71 20.50 -26.19
CA TYR A 243 -6.34 19.32 -25.41
C TYR A 243 -4.83 19.11 -25.46
N LEU A 244 -4.18 19.20 -24.29
CA LEU A 244 -2.74 18.96 -24.14
C LEU A 244 -2.51 17.48 -23.81
N ALA A 245 -2.22 16.69 -24.84
CA ALA A 245 -1.86 15.27 -24.73
C ALA A 245 -0.36 15.02 -24.97
N ALA A 246 0.45 16.08 -25.04
CA ALA A 246 1.90 16.02 -25.11
C ALA A 246 2.53 15.81 -23.72
N GLY A 247 3.68 15.12 -23.68
CA GLY A 247 4.53 15.02 -22.50
C GLY A 247 5.89 15.66 -22.78
N GLY A 248 6.55 16.19 -21.75
CA GLY A 248 7.90 16.76 -21.88
C GLY A 248 8.10 18.02 -21.05
N SER A 249 9.31 18.57 -21.12
CA SER A 249 9.71 19.75 -20.35
C SER A 249 9.55 21.09 -21.10
N THR A 250 9.13 21.06 -22.37
CA THR A 250 8.95 22.28 -23.17
C THR A 250 7.62 22.96 -22.85
N ASN A 251 7.59 24.28 -22.98
CA ASN A 251 6.38 25.10 -22.76
C ASN A 251 5.60 25.37 -24.06
N GLU A 252 6.15 24.92 -25.21
CA GLU A 252 5.59 25.17 -26.55
C GLU A 252 4.12 24.73 -26.69
N PRO A 253 3.67 23.56 -26.15
CA PRO A 253 2.26 23.17 -26.25
C PRO A 253 1.30 24.19 -25.60
N VAL A 254 1.71 24.78 -24.47
CA VAL A 254 0.90 25.74 -23.71
C VAL A 254 0.85 27.10 -24.40
N GLU A 255 1.94 27.51 -25.03
CA GLU A 255 2.01 28.73 -25.82
C GLU A 255 1.19 28.61 -27.10
N LEU A 256 1.27 27.47 -27.79
CA LEU A 256 0.46 27.18 -28.98
C LEU A 256 -1.04 27.12 -28.63
N ALA A 257 -1.39 26.53 -27.48
CA ALA A 257 -2.76 26.52 -26.98
C ALA A 257 -3.31 27.94 -26.82
N ALA A 258 -2.57 28.84 -26.17
CA ALA A 258 -3.00 30.23 -26.01
C ALA A 258 -3.12 30.97 -27.34
N LYS A 259 -2.21 30.70 -28.29
CA LYS A 259 -2.22 31.32 -29.62
C LYS A 259 -3.50 30.96 -30.39
N LEU A 260 -3.84 29.67 -30.44
CA LEU A 260 -4.90 29.13 -31.31
C LEU A 260 -6.27 29.00 -30.64
N ALA A 261 -6.35 29.08 -29.30
CA ALA A 261 -7.64 29.17 -28.60
C ALA A 261 -8.37 30.48 -28.93
N ARG A 262 -9.69 30.42 -28.98
CA ARG A 262 -10.52 31.64 -29.03
C ARG A 262 -10.54 32.35 -27.68
N ASP A 263 -11.05 33.58 -27.71
CA ASP A 263 -11.46 34.27 -26.48
C ASP A 263 -12.50 33.43 -25.72
N ARG A 264 -12.30 33.28 -24.40
CA ARG A 264 -13.04 32.40 -23.48
C ARG A 264 -13.02 30.92 -23.89
N GLY A 265 -11.93 30.47 -24.51
CA GLY A 265 -11.67 29.07 -24.83
C GLY A 265 -11.18 28.27 -23.61
N ARG A 266 -11.22 26.95 -23.72
CA ARG A 266 -10.79 26.02 -22.66
C ARG A 266 -9.49 25.31 -23.03
N VAL A 267 -8.58 25.17 -22.08
CA VAL A 267 -7.33 24.40 -22.23
C VAL A 267 -7.35 23.26 -21.22
N ILE A 268 -7.34 22.02 -21.70
CA ILE A 268 -7.46 20.81 -20.91
C ILE A 268 -6.11 20.09 -20.89
N ASP A 269 -5.49 20.02 -19.72
CA ASP A 269 -4.26 19.27 -19.50
C ASP A 269 -4.54 17.79 -19.21
N ILE A 270 -3.99 16.90 -20.02
CA ILE A 270 -4.07 15.44 -19.86
C ILE A 270 -2.66 14.85 -19.66
N GLY A 271 -1.66 15.41 -20.36
CA GLY A 271 -0.28 14.94 -20.36
C GLY A 271 0.57 15.54 -19.24
N LYS A 272 1.77 14.99 -19.02
CA LYS A 272 2.76 15.56 -18.10
C LYS A 272 3.64 16.56 -18.87
N CYS A 273 3.08 17.71 -19.23
CA CYS A 273 3.79 18.80 -19.91
C CYS A 273 4.20 19.91 -18.92
N SER A 274 5.10 20.81 -19.35
CA SER A 274 5.39 22.03 -18.59
C SER A 274 4.23 23.03 -18.72
N LEU A 275 3.73 23.54 -17.59
CA LEU A 275 2.57 24.43 -17.52
C LEU A 275 2.93 25.85 -17.06
N ASN A 276 3.92 26.48 -17.71
CA ASN A 276 4.23 27.88 -17.43
C ASN A 276 3.30 28.77 -18.27
N LEU A 277 2.14 29.11 -17.74
CA LEU A 277 1.10 29.88 -18.44
C LEU A 277 1.59 31.31 -18.72
N PRO A 278 1.79 31.73 -19.99
CA PRO A 278 2.16 33.10 -20.31
C PRO A 278 1.03 34.05 -19.95
N TRP A 279 1.24 34.84 -18.88
CA TRP A 279 0.19 35.64 -18.24
C TRP A 279 -0.67 36.44 -19.22
N ASN A 280 -0.06 37.28 -20.05
CA ASN A 280 -0.82 38.15 -20.98
C ASN A 280 -1.66 37.33 -21.97
N ALA A 281 -1.10 36.25 -22.53
CA ALA A 281 -1.78 35.46 -23.56
C ALA A 281 -3.00 34.70 -23.02
N TYR A 282 -2.93 34.21 -21.78
CA TYR A 282 -4.06 33.55 -21.12
C TYR A 282 -5.05 34.56 -20.52
N TYR A 283 -4.56 35.66 -19.95
CA TYR A 283 -5.36 36.69 -19.29
C TYR A 283 -6.21 37.49 -20.29
N GLU A 284 -5.64 37.94 -21.41
CA GLU A 284 -6.35 38.76 -22.41
C GLU A 284 -7.52 38.01 -23.06
N LYS A 285 -7.39 36.69 -23.22
CA LYS A 285 -8.44 35.81 -23.77
C LYS A 285 -9.34 35.18 -22.70
N GLU A 286 -9.10 35.45 -21.42
CA GLU A 286 -9.83 34.83 -20.30
C GLU A 286 -9.93 33.29 -20.45
N LEU A 287 -8.79 32.62 -20.71
CA LEU A 287 -8.77 31.17 -20.95
C LEU A 287 -9.03 30.38 -19.66
N ASP A 288 -9.91 29.37 -19.74
CA ASP A 288 -10.23 28.44 -18.67
C ASP A 288 -9.29 27.23 -18.74
N VAL A 289 -8.44 27.03 -17.73
CA VAL A 289 -7.47 25.94 -17.67
C VAL A 289 -7.95 24.83 -16.73
N ARG A 290 -8.08 23.62 -17.26
CA ARG A 290 -8.63 22.46 -16.54
C ARG A 290 -7.67 21.29 -16.54
N PHE A 291 -7.69 20.52 -15.46
CA PHE A 291 -6.87 19.31 -15.31
C PHE A 291 -7.72 18.05 -15.44
N SER A 292 -7.27 17.11 -16.28
CA SER A 292 -7.85 15.79 -16.36
C SER A 292 -7.24 14.85 -15.33
N ARG A 293 -8.04 14.42 -14.34
CA ARG A 293 -7.62 13.43 -13.35
C ARG A 293 -7.66 12.02 -13.93
N SER A 294 -6.59 11.58 -14.58
CA SER A 294 -6.41 10.20 -15.07
C SER A 294 -7.70 9.65 -15.71
N TYR A 295 -8.20 8.48 -15.31
CA TYR A 295 -9.45 7.89 -15.82
C TYR A 295 -10.72 8.32 -15.05
N GLY A 296 -10.65 9.36 -14.19
CA GLY A 296 -11.82 10.09 -13.69
C GLY A 296 -12.06 10.07 -12.17
N PRO A 297 -13.24 10.53 -11.73
CA PRO A 297 -13.69 10.46 -10.34
C PRO A 297 -13.65 9.02 -9.80
N GLY A 298 -13.17 8.86 -8.57
CA GLY A 298 -12.76 7.56 -8.00
C GLY A 298 -11.24 7.44 -7.86
N ARG A 299 -10.47 8.07 -8.76
CA ARG A 299 -9.01 8.01 -8.69
C ARG A 299 -8.49 8.63 -7.40
N TYR A 300 -7.60 7.89 -6.72
CA TYR A 300 -6.99 8.26 -5.44
C TYR A 300 -7.97 8.27 -4.26
N ASP A 301 -9.13 7.64 -4.42
CA ASP A 301 -10.09 7.39 -3.35
C ASP A 301 -10.07 5.89 -2.99
N PRO A 302 -9.43 5.49 -1.87
CA PRO A 302 -9.36 4.10 -1.46
C PRO A 302 -10.72 3.47 -1.17
N GLU A 303 -11.73 4.24 -0.72
CA GLU A 303 -13.07 3.71 -0.48
C GLU A 303 -13.72 3.29 -1.80
N TYR A 304 -13.47 4.06 -2.86
CA TYR A 304 -13.91 3.72 -4.21
C TYR A 304 -13.08 2.58 -4.81
N GLU A 305 -11.76 2.73 -4.91
CA GLU A 305 -10.88 1.81 -5.65
C GLU A 305 -10.71 0.46 -4.95
N LEU A 306 -10.61 0.43 -3.62
CA LEU A 306 -10.24 -0.77 -2.86
C LEU A 306 -11.41 -1.38 -2.09
N GLU A 307 -12.30 -0.55 -1.53
CA GLU A 307 -13.46 -1.05 -0.76
C GLU A 307 -14.70 -1.29 -1.64
N GLY A 308 -14.66 -0.87 -2.90
CA GLY A 308 -15.75 -1.10 -3.85
C GLY A 308 -17.00 -0.23 -3.60
N ARG A 309 -16.88 0.86 -2.83
CA ARG A 309 -18.00 1.78 -2.56
C ARG A 309 -18.16 2.77 -3.70
N ASP A 310 -19.20 2.62 -4.53
CA ASP A 310 -19.48 3.56 -5.63
C ASP A 310 -20.11 4.86 -5.11
N TYR A 311 -19.96 5.94 -5.88
CA TYR A 311 -20.63 7.21 -5.63
C TYR A 311 -22.10 7.14 -6.07
N PRO A 312 -23.00 7.89 -5.40
CA PRO A 312 -24.37 8.03 -5.86
C PRO A 312 -24.42 8.49 -7.32
N ILE A 313 -25.08 7.71 -8.18
CA ILE A 313 -25.16 7.94 -9.63
C ILE A 313 -25.63 9.36 -10.00
N GLY A 314 -26.53 9.94 -9.20
CA GLY A 314 -27.08 11.29 -9.41
C GLY A 314 -26.13 12.43 -9.04
N GLN A 315 -25.07 12.16 -8.27
CA GLN A 315 -24.06 13.16 -7.89
C GLN A 315 -22.81 13.06 -8.77
N VAL A 316 -22.34 11.84 -9.00
CA VAL A 316 -21.19 11.57 -9.86
C VAL A 316 -21.66 10.59 -10.93
N ARG A 317 -21.94 11.06 -12.15
CA ARG A 317 -22.42 10.22 -13.27
C ARG A 317 -21.30 9.40 -13.91
N TRP A 318 -20.06 9.85 -13.82
CA TRP A 318 -18.95 9.31 -14.55
C TRP A 318 -17.78 9.07 -13.62
N THR A 319 -17.60 7.82 -13.22
CA THR A 319 -16.45 7.36 -12.43
C THR A 319 -15.46 6.62 -13.31
N GLU A 320 -14.32 6.21 -12.74
CA GLU A 320 -13.34 5.34 -13.39
C GLU A 320 -13.96 4.13 -14.07
N ARG A 321 -14.75 3.34 -13.33
CA ARG A 321 -15.43 2.16 -13.87
C ARG A 321 -16.39 2.50 -15.01
N ARG A 322 -17.15 3.59 -14.88
CA ARG A 322 -18.14 4.00 -15.89
C ARG A 322 -17.51 4.66 -17.11
N ASN A 323 -16.34 5.28 -16.96
CA ASN A 323 -15.49 5.67 -18.08
C ASN A 323 -15.02 4.42 -18.83
N LEU A 324 -14.52 3.42 -18.10
CA LEU A 324 -14.04 2.15 -18.65
C LEU A 324 -15.12 1.41 -19.42
N GLU A 325 -16.31 1.24 -18.82
CA GLU A 325 -17.50 0.68 -19.46
C GLU A 325 -17.85 1.42 -20.75
N CYS A 326 -17.95 2.75 -20.69
CA CYS A 326 -18.29 3.58 -21.85
C CYS A 326 -17.28 3.45 -22.99
N VAL A 327 -15.99 3.35 -22.67
CA VAL A 327 -14.93 3.15 -23.67
C VAL A 327 -15.07 1.80 -24.37
N VAL A 328 -15.31 0.74 -23.60
CA VAL A 328 -15.50 -0.61 -24.15
C VAL A 328 -16.77 -0.67 -25.01
N ASP A 329 -17.85 0.00 -24.61
CA ASP A 329 -19.08 0.11 -25.41
C ASP A 329 -18.86 0.86 -26.74
N LEU A 330 -18.04 1.92 -26.72
CA LEU A 330 -17.71 2.67 -27.94
C LEU A 330 -16.86 1.83 -28.91
N MET A 331 -15.98 0.97 -28.40
CA MET A 331 -15.26 -0.01 -29.22
C MET A 331 -16.23 -1.03 -29.83
N GLY A 332 -17.12 -1.61 -29.02
CA GLY A 332 -18.10 -2.59 -29.50
C GLY A 332 -19.11 -2.05 -30.51
N SER A 333 -19.44 -0.75 -30.43
CA SER A 333 -20.28 -0.07 -31.42
C SER A 333 -19.53 0.46 -32.64
N GLY A 334 -18.20 0.29 -32.70
CA GLY A 334 -17.35 0.78 -33.80
C GLY A 334 -17.19 2.30 -33.86
N ARG A 335 -17.53 3.03 -32.78
CA ARG A 335 -17.35 4.49 -32.69
C ARG A 335 -15.97 4.89 -32.16
N LEU A 336 -15.23 3.93 -31.63
CA LEU A 336 -13.83 4.07 -31.23
C LEU A 336 -13.04 2.89 -31.83
N ASP A 337 -12.27 3.17 -32.87
CA ASP A 337 -11.45 2.17 -33.56
C ASP A 337 -10.02 2.21 -33.04
N VAL A 338 -9.61 1.13 -32.37
CA VAL A 338 -8.26 0.98 -31.82
C VAL A 338 -7.37 0.03 -32.61
N GLU A 339 -7.89 -0.68 -33.62
CA GLU A 339 -7.06 -1.59 -34.42
C GLU A 339 -5.89 -0.85 -35.11
N PRO A 340 -6.09 0.34 -35.72
CA PRO A 340 -4.99 1.11 -36.33
C PRO A 340 -3.95 1.60 -35.31
N LEU A 341 -4.28 1.62 -34.01
CA LEU A 341 -3.36 2.05 -32.95
C LEU A 341 -2.43 0.91 -32.50
N ILE A 342 -2.81 -0.36 -32.74
CA ILE A 342 -2.01 -1.54 -32.41
C ILE A 342 -0.81 -1.59 -33.36
N SER A 343 0.31 -1.01 -32.92
CA SER A 343 1.52 -0.93 -33.74
C SER A 343 2.33 -2.23 -33.68
N HIS A 344 2.22 -2.96 -32.58
CA HIS A 344 2.95 -4.20 -32.37
C HIS A 344 2.22 -5.10 -31.37
N VAL A 345 2.27 -6.41 -31.61
CA VAL A 345 1.85 -7.44 -30.65
C VAL A 345 3.07 -8.33 -30.42
N SER A 346 3.50 -8.44 -29.17
CA SER A 346 4.60 -9.31 -28.73
C SER A 346 4.05 -10.41 -27.84
N GLU A 347 4.70 -11.57 -27.83
CA GLU A 347 4.47 -12.54 -26.77
C GLU A 347 4.93 -11.97 -25.42
N PHE A 348 4.20 -12.28 -24.35
CA PHE A 348 4.55 -11.84 -23.00
C PHE A 348 5.93 -12.33 -22.54
N SER A 349 6.37 -13.49 -23.03
CA SER A 349 7.72 -14.04 -22.84
C SER A 349 8.82 -13.08 -23.30
N ASP A 350 8.56 -12.26 -24.32
CA ASP A 350 9.48 -11.29 -24.92
C ASP A 350 9.36 -9.88 -24.31
N ALA A 351 8.70 -9.74 -23.16
CA ALA A 351 8.42 -8.43 -22.58
C ALA A 351 9.67 -7.58 -22.35
N VAL A 352 10.71 -8.16 -21.74
CA VAL A 352 11.97 -7.44 -21.44
C VAL A 352 12.62 -6.91 -22.72
N GLU A 353 12.68 -7.73 -23.76
CA GLU A 353 13.25 -7.36 -25.05
C GLU A 353 12.41 -6.29 -25.76
N THR A 354 11.08 -6.37 -25.64
CA THR A 354 10.16 -5.38 -26.20
C THR A 354 10.40 -4.00 -25.57
N TYR A 355 10.52 -3.90 -24.24
CA TYR A 355 10.86 -2.65 -23.57
C TYR A 355 12.25 -2.13 -23.95
N ARG A 356 13.23 -3.03 -24.12
CA ARG A 356 14.58 -2.65 -24.58
C ARG A 356 14.51 -1.97 -25.94
N LYS A 357 13.84 -2.59 -26.91
CA LYS A 357 13.65 -2.03 -28.27
C LYS A 357 12.90 -0.69 -28.25
N LEU A 358 11.89 -0.55 -27.40
CA LEU A 358 11.17 0.72 -27.21
C LEU A 358 12.08 1.82 -26.64
N ASN A 359 12.90 1.48 -25.63
CA ASN A 359 13.78 2.43 -24.97
C ASN A 359 14.94 2.90 -25.86
N GLU A 360 15.47 2.00 -26.69
CA GLU A 360 16.56 2.29 -27.64
C GLU A 360 16.05 2.94 -28.95
N GLY A 361 14.74 3.04 -29.13
CA GLY A 361 14.12 3.63 -30.33
C GLY A 361 14.16 2.71 -31.57
N GLU A 362 14.54 1.45 -31.40
CA GLU A 362 14.50 0.41 -32.44
C GLU A 362 13.05 0.06 -32.83
N LEU A 363 12.13 0.12 -31.85
CA LEU A 363 10.70 -0.05 -32.05
C LEU A 363 10.00 1.29 -31.90
N LYS A 364 9.52 1.86 -33.00
CA LYS A 364 8.63 3.02 -32.99
C LYS A 364 7.18 2.54 -32.98
N ALA A 365 6.51 2.65 -31.84
CA ALA A 365 5.14 2.19 -31.66
C ALA A 365 4.27 3.24 -30.94
N VAL A 366 3.01 3.35 -31.35
CA VAL A 366 1.99 4.14 -30.65
C VAL A 366 1.44 3.32 -29.48
N ALA A 367 1.11 2.05 -29.72
CA ALA A 367 0.65 1.11 -28.71
C ALA A 367 1.26 -0.29 -28.98
N VAL A 368 1.66 -0.97 -27.90
CA VAL A 368 2.18 -2.34 -27.95
C VAL A 368 1.33 -3.22 -27.03
N LEU A 369 0.83 -4.34 -27.56
CA LEU A 369 0.13 -5.35 -26.77
C LEU A 369 1.08 -6.50 -26.46
N PHE A 370 1.03 -6.99 -25.22
CA PHE A 370 1.49 -8.34 -24.90
C PHE A 370 0.34 -9.31 -25.03
N GLU A 371 0.56 -10.39 -25.77
CA GLU A 371 -0.30 -11.57 -25.83
C GLU A 371 0.22 -12.65 -24.88
N TYR A 372 -0.70 -13.27 -24.14
CA TYR A 372 -0.38 -14.30 -23.15
C TYR A 372 -0.83 -15.67 -23.67
N GLU A 373 -0.07 -16.71 -23.33
CA GLU A 373 -0.41 -18.08 -23.74
C GLU A 373 -1.80 -18.48 -23.22
N LYS A 374 -2.64 -18.97 -24.14
CA LYS A 374 -3.95 -19.55 -23.80
C LYS A 374 -3.74 -20.91 -23.14
N ARG A 375 -3.53 -20.95 -21.82
CA ARG A 375 -3.71 -22.20 -21.09
C ARG A 375 -5.19 -22.55 -21.07
N ALA A 376 -5.54 -23.74 -21.53
CA ALA A 376 -6.86 -24.30 -21.32
C ALA A 376 -7.16 -24.22 -19.81
N VAL A 377 -8.35 -23.73 -19.46
CA VAL A 377 -8.87 -23.82 -18.10
C VAL A 377 -8.96 -25.31 -17.78
N ALA A 378 -7.90 -25.87 -17.21
CA ALA A 378 -8.00 -27.18 -16.61
C ALA A 378 -8.99 -27.01 -15.49
N ALA A 379 -10.14 -27.68 -15.61
CA ALA A 379 -11.07 -27.84 -14.50
C ALA A 379 -10.23 -28.19 -13.28
N THR A 380 -10.33 -27.35 -12.26
CA THR A 380 -9.68 -27.53 -10.97
C THR A 380 -9.81 -28.98 -10.58
N GLU A 381 -8.71 -29.72 -10.55
CA GLU A 381 -8.68 -31.00 -9.86
C GLU A 381 -9.04 -30.67 -8.42
N GLN A 382 -10.28 -30.99 -8.05
CA GLN A 382 -10.67 -31.08 -6.66
C GLN A 382 -9.76 -32.13 -6.03
N VAL A 383 -8.71 -31.66 -5.36
CA VAL A 383 -7.91 -32.50 -4.47
C VAL A 383 -8.79 -32.78 -3.26
N SER A 384 -9.50 -33.90 -3.39
CA SER A 384 -9.93 -34.86 -2.38
C SER A 384 -9.95 -34.39 -0.94
N ALA A 385 -11.16 -34.45 -0.36
CA ALA A 385 -11.44 -34.38 1.06
C ALA A 385 -10.39 -35.16 1.89
N VAL A 386 -9.77 -34.45 2.84
CA VAL A 386 -8.94 -35.06 3.88
C VAL A 386 -9.76 -35.19 5.16
N THR A 387 -9.71 -36.39 5.70
CA THR A 387 -10.33 -36.89 6.92
C THR A 387 -9.89 -36.12 8.17
N LEU A 388 -10.83 -35.85 9.08
CA LEU A 388 -10.58 -35.28 10.41
C LEU A 388 -9.49 -36.06 11.18
N PRO A 389 -8.50 -35.40 11.82
CA PRO A 389 -7.59 -36.07 12.74
C PRO A 389 -8.27 -36.36 14.10
N ALA A 390 -7.90 -37.49 14.68
CA ALA A 390 -8.19 -37.86 16.07
C ALA A 390 -7.39 -36.97 17.06
N PRO A 391 -7.74 -36.95 18.36
CA PRO A 391 -7.15 -36.03 19.34
C PRO A 391 -5.64 -36.29 19.48
N VAL A 392 -4.83 -35.25 19.29
CA VAL A 392 -3.39 -35.31 19.49
C VAL A 392 -3.10 -35.15 20.98
N THR A 393 -2.50 -36.16 21.58
CA THR A 393 -1.92 -36.10 22.92
C THR A 393 -0.74 -35.14 22.95
N THR A 394 -0.68 -34.31 23.98
CA THR A 394 0.40 -33.37 24.32
C THR A 394 1.79 -33.94 24.04
N ARG A 395 2.44 -33.45 22.99
CA ARG A 395 3.79 -33.85 22.59
C ARG A 395 4.78 -32.89 23.24
N ALA A 396 5.71 -33.43 24.04
CA ALA A 396 6.85 -32.67 24.52
C ALA A 396 7.71 -32.22 23.33
N VAL A 397 8.06 -30.93 23.31
CA VAL A 397 8.87 -30.31 22.24
C VAL A 397 10.27 -30.92 22.25
N PRO A 398 10.74 -31.53 21.13
CA PRO A 398 12.12 -32.00 21.03
C PRO A 398 13.08 -30.81 21.02
N LYS A 399 14.33 -31.02 21.43
CA LYS A 399 15.39 -30.03 21.25
C LYS A 399 15.61 -29.85 19.74
N ILE A 400 15.22 -28.69 19.20
CA ILE A 400 15.30 -28.39 17.77
C ILE A 400 16.66 -27.74 17.49
N ASP A 401 17.48 -28.36 16.63
CA ASP A 401 18.79 -27.82 16.23
C ASP A 401 18.67 -26.60 15.29
N THR A 402 17.54 -26.45 14.59
CA THR A 402 17.24 -25.29 13.73
C THR A 402 15.74 -24.99 13.70
N LEU A 403 15.36 -23.80 14.17
CA LEU A 403 13.96 -23.37 14.25
C LEU A 403 13.49 -22.88 12.88
N ARG A 404 12.74 -23.73 12.18
CA ARG A 404 12.05 -23.35 10.94
C ARG A 404 10.83 -22.47 11.22
N VAL A 405 10.77 -21.31 10.56
CA VAL A 405 9.70 -20.33 10.77
C VAL A 405 8.96 -19.91 9.50
N GLY A 406 7.65 -19.72 9.64
CA GLY A 406 6.79 -19.07 8.67
C GLY A 406 6.59 -17.58 9.00
N PHE A 407 6.41 -16.75 7.98
CA PHE A 407 6.22 -15.30 8.17
C PHE A 407 5.02 -14.80 7.37
N ILE A 408 3.95 -14.41 8.06
CA ILE A 408 2.70 -13.93 7.45
C ILE A 408 2.71 -12.40 7.49
N GLY A 409 2.86 -11.77 6.33
CA GLY A 409 2.86 -10.32 6.16
C GLY A 409 4.25 -9.67 6.18
N ALA A 410 4.88 -9.52 5.02
CA ALA A 410 6.19 -8.87 4.89
C ALA A 410 6.11 -7.36 4.58
N GLY A 411 5.21 -6.65 5.27
CA GLY A 411 4.99 -5.22 5.06
C GLY A 411 6.18 -4.33 5.46
N ASN A 412 6.01 -3.01 5.33
CA ASN A 412 7.07 -2.03 5.61
C ASN A 412 7.65 -2.16 7.03
N TYR A 413 6.81 -2.43 8.03
CA TYR A 413 7.26 -2.59 9.41
C TYR A 413 8.13 -3.85 9.55
N ALA A 414 7.62 -5.02 9.16
CA ALA A 414 8.36 -6.29 9.15
C ALA A 414 9.74 -6.15 8.48
N SER A 415 9.73 -5.62 7.25
CA SER A 415 10.93 -5.46 6.41
C SER A 415 11.94 -4.42 6.91
N SER A 416 11.58 -3.58 7.88
CA SER A 416 12.49 -2.55 8.42
C SER A 416 12.86 -2.74 9.88
N MET A 417 12.02 -3.42 10.67
CA MET A 417 12.17 -3.52 12.13
C MET A 417 12.37 -4.95 12.65
N LEU A 418 11.89 -5.99 11.94
CA LEU A 418 11.93 -7.37 12.45
C LEU A 418 12.86 -8.26 11.61
N LEU A 419 12.58 -8.39 10.32
CA LEU A 419 13.31 -9.28 9.41
C LEU A 419 14.83 -9.04 9.39
N PRO A 420 15.35 -7.80 9.46
CA PRO A 420 16.80 -7.59 9.55
C PRO A 420 17.46 -8.27 10.76
N HIS A 421 16.77 -8.37 11.89
CA HIS A 421 17.30 -9.04 13.09
C HIS A 421 17.16 -10.55 13.01
N LEU A 422 16.07 -11.06 12.41
CA LEU A 422 15.86 -12.50 12.26
C LEU A 422 16.88 -13.15 11.32
N VAL A 423 17.30 -12.44 10.25
CA VAL A 423 18.33 -12.93 9.32
C VAL A 423 19.71 -13.08 9.98
N GLU A 424 19.98 -12.33 11.04
CA GLU A 424 21.26 -12.38 11.76
C GLU A 424 21.34 -13.56 12.76
N MET A 425 20.23 -14.28 12.99
CA MET A 425 20.15 -15.37 13.95
C MET A 425 20.46 -16.73 13.31
N GLU A 426 21.62 -17.32 13.62
CA GLU A 426 22.11 -18.56 13.01
C GLU A 426 21.21 -19.80 13.22
N TYR A 427 20.38 -19.79 14.26
CA TYR A 427 19.50 -20.92 14.62
C TYR A 427 18.12 -20.85 13.97
N LEU A 428 17.84 -19.84 13.15
CA LEU A 428 16.57 -19.64 12.46
C LEU A 428 16.68 -20.01 10.97
N ASP A 429 15.78 -20.89 10.53
CA ASP A 429 15.52 -21.14 9.11
C ASP A 429 14.28 -20.34 8.69
N LEU A 430 14.49 -19.17 8.07
CA LEU A 430 13.42 -18.40 7.44
C LEU A 430 12.90 -19.17 6.24
N PHE A 431 11.92 -20.05 6.46
CA PHE A 431 11.55 -21.04 5.46
C PHE A 431 10.52 -20.52 4.48
N GLU A 432 9.42 -19.93 4.96
CA GLU A 432 8.35 -19.50 4.07
C GLU A 432 7.79 -18.14 4.47
N VAL A 433 7.57 -17.28 3.48
CA VAL A 433 6.89 -15.99 3.64
C VAL A 433 5.56 -16.00 2.89
N VAL A 434 4.46 -15.70 3.59
CA VAL A 434 3.12 -15.58 3.02
C VAL A 434 2.71 -14.12 2.97
N THR A 435 2.30 -13.65 1.79
CA THR A 435 1.78 -12.28 1.61
C THR A 435 0.58 -12.29 0.68
N THR A 436 -0.25 -11.24 0.75
CA THR A 436 -1.43 -11.13 -0.14
C THR A 436 -1.09 -10.68 -1.57
N SER A 437 0.15 -10.25 -1.83
CA SER A 437 0.59 -9.83 -3.16
C SER A 437 1.86 -10.56 -3.56
N ALA A 438 1.83 -11.18 -4.74
CA ALA A 438 2.93 -11.94 -5.33
C ALA A 438 4.29 -11.25 -5.19
N LEU A 439 4.36 -9.97 -5.57
CA LEU A 439 5.59 -9.21 -5.61
C LEU A 439 6.15 -8.88 -4.22
N SER A 440 5.29 -8.70 -3.21
CA SER A 440 5.75 -8.49 -1.84
C SER A 440 6.44 -9.73 -1.30
N GLY A 441 5.87 -10.92 -1.54
CA GLY A 441 6.47 -12.20 -1.20
C GLY A 441 7.81 -12.42 -1.92
N ALA A 442 7.86 -12.18 -3.23
CA ALA A 442 9.09 -12.31 -4.02
C ALA A 442 10.21 -11.35 -3.53
N ASN A 443 9.86 -10.09 -3.23
CA ASN A 443 10.81 -9.13 -2.68
C ASN A 443 11.35 -9.57 -1.31
N ALA A 444 10.46 -10.03 -0.41
CA ALA A 444 10.86 -10.52 0.90
C ALA A 444 11.76 -11.76 0.80
N LYS A 445 11.39 -12.72 -0.06
CA LYS A 445 12.17 -13.93 -0.34
C LYS A 445 13.58 -13.62 -0.79
N ARG A 446 13.72 -12.85 -1.88
CA ARG A 446 15.03 -12.47 -2.44
C ARG A 446 15.90 -11.75 -1.42
N LYS A 447 15.30 -10.89 -0.60
CA LYS A 447 16.04 -9.96 0.25
C LYS A 447 16.45 -10.55 1.59
N PHE A 448 15.56 -11.28 2.23
CA PHE A 448 15.77 -11.83 3.56
C PHE A 448 16.14 -13.32 3.50
N GLY A 449 16.19 -13.91 2.31
CA GLY A 449 16.67 -15.27 2.10
C GLY A 449 15.65 -16.35 2.43
N PHE A 450 14.34 -16.07 2.31
CA PHE A 450 13.35 -17.11 2.54
C PHE A 450 13.50 -18.25 1.52
N ALA A 451 13.33 -19.51 1.94
CA ALA A 451 13.37 -20.64 1.03
C ALA A 451 12.18 -20.65 0.05
N ARG A 452 11.00 -20.24 0.53
CA ARG A 452 9.72 -20.22 -0.18
C ARG A 452 8.99 -18.90 0.01
N ALA A 453 8.16 -18.57 -0.98
CA ALA A 453 7.14 -17.54 -0.87
C ALA A 453 5.81 -18.17 -1.27
N SER A 454 4.71 -17.73 -0.67
CA SER A 454 3.36 -18.21 -0.97
C SER A 454 2.34 -17.09 -0.77
N THR A 455 1.13 -17.32 -1.24
CA THR A 455 -0.06 -16.51 -0.92
C THR A 455 -1.10 -17.30 -0.12
N ASP A 456 -0.84 -18.58 0.13
CA ASP A 456 -1.70 -19.51 0.85
C ASP A 456 -1.25 -19.64 2.31
N VAL A 457 -2.09 -19.12 3.22
CA VAL A 457 -1.85 -19.21 4.67
C VAL A 457 -2.17 -20.61 5.20
N ASP A 458 -3.20 -21.27 4.66
CA ASP A 458 -3.65 -22.58 5.15
C ASP A 458 -2.55 -23.62 4.93
N ALA A 459 -1.98 -23.66 3.73
CA ALA A 459 -0.86 -24.56 3.42
C ALA A 459 0.36 -24.36 4.35
N MET A 460 0.69 -23.10 4.71
CA MET A 460 1.77 -22.81 5.67
C MET A 460 1.44 -23.33 7.07
N LEU A 461 0.20 -23.14 7.53
CA LEU A 461 -0.21 -23.57 8.86
C LEU A 461 -0.29 -25.11 8.97
N GLU A 462 -0.63 -25.79 7.88
CA GLU A 462 -0.68 -27.25 7.79
C GLU A 462 0.71 -27.91 7.64
N ASP A 463 1.77 -27.16 7.28
CA ASP A 463 3.13 -27.70 7.13
C ASP A 463 3.76 -27.99 8.51
N ASP A 464 3.76 -29.26 8.91
CA ASP A 464 4.37 -29.75 10.16
C ASP A 464 5.87 -29.45 10.31
N SER A 465 6.59 -29.11 9.23
CA SER A 465 7.99 -28.72 9.31
C SER A 465 8.18 -27.29 9.84
N ILE A 466 7.15 -26.45 9.79
CA ILE A 466 7.16 -25.10 10.34
C ILE A 466 6.82 -25.17 11.83
N HIS A 467 7.71 -24.66 12.68
CA HIS A 467 7.57 -24.74 14.14
C HIS A 467 6.94 -23.48 14.75
N ALA A 468 7.23 -22.31 14.16
CA ALA A 468 6.71 -21.03 14.62
C ALA A 468 6.29 -20.13 13.46
N VAL A 469 5.32 -19.25 13.71
CA VAL A 469 4.86 -18.27 12.74
C VAL A 469 4.95 -16.85 13.32
N PHE A 470 5.38 -15.93 12.46
CA PHE A 470 5.33 -14.49 12.72
C PHE A 470 4.14 -13.88 11.99
N ILE A 471 3.20 -13.28 12.71
CA ILE A 471 2.01 -12.61 12.17
C ILE A 471 2.25 -11.10 12.25
N VAL A 472 2.53 -10.48 11.09
CA VAL A 472 2.86 -9.06 10.96
C VAL A 472 2.00 -8.42 9.87
N THR A 473 0.69 -8.56 10.05
CA THR A 473 -0.35 -8.15 9.11
C THR A 473 -1.05 -6.86 9.59
N ARG A 474 -2.25 -6.58 9.07
CA ARG A 474 -3.12 -5.52 9.59
C ARG A 474 -3.84 -6.01 10.85
N HIS A 475 -4.22 -5.10 11.73
CA HIS A 475 -4.72 -5.42 13.07
C HIS A 475 -5.95 -6.34 13.02
N SER A 476 -6.86 -6.06 12.08
CA SER A 476 -8.11 -6.81 11.84
C SER A 476 -7.92 -8.32 11.64
N SER A 477 -6.72 -8.75 11.24
CA SER A 477 -6.42 -10.17 10.96
C SER A 477 -5.65 -10.89 12.08
N HIS A 478 -5.16 -10.18 13.09
CA HIS A 478 -4.25 -10.74 14.09
C HIS A 478 -4.89 -11.86 14.91
N ALA A 479 -6.09 -11.64 15.46
CA ALA A 479 -6.75 -12.59 16.34
C ALA A 479 -7.05 -13.92 15.63
N GLU A 480 -7.64 -13.87 14.43
CA GLU A 480 -7.99 -15.08 13.69
C GLU A 480 -6.76 -15.86 13.20
N LEU A 481 -5.73 -15.16 12.71
CA LEU A 481 -4.48 -15.82 12.30
C LEU A 481 -3.76 -16.45 13.51
N THR A 482 -3.77 -15.77 14.66
CA THR A 482 -3.19 -16.28 15.91
C THR A 482 -3.91 -17.54 16.36
N ARG A 483 -5.25 -17.48 16.40
CA ARG A 483 -6.11 -18.62 16.73
C ARG A 483 -5.80 -19.83 15.86
N ARG A 484 -5.81 -19.66 14.53
CA ARG A 484 -5.52 -20.75 13.57
C ARG A 484 -4.12 -21.34 13.75
N ALA A 485 -3.11 -20.49 13.95
CA ALA A 485 -1.74 -20.95 14.15
C ALA A 485 -1.55 -21.73 15.46
N LEU A 486 -2.18 -21.28 16.56
CA LEU A 486 -2.14 -21.99 17.84
C LEU A 486 -2.80 -23.37 17.74
N LEU A 487 -3.98 -23.45 17.10
CA LEU A 487 -4.69 -24.72 16.83
C LEU A 487 -3.88 -25.67 15.94
N ALA A 488 -3.11 -25.13 14.99
CA ALA A 488 -2.17 -25.90 14.17
C ALA A 488 -0.88 -26.30 14.92
N GLY A 489 -0.80 -26.04 16.23
CA GLY A 489 0.34 -26.42 17.08
C GLY A 489 1.59 -25.57 16.87
N LYS A 490 1.48 -24.41 16.21
CA LYS A 490 2.62 -23.52 15.95
C LYS A 490 2.86 -22.60 17.14
N ALA A 491 4.12 -22.29 17.43
CA ALA A 491 4.42 -21.14 18.28
C ALA A 491 4.12 -19.84 17.52
N VAL A 492 3.58 -18.84 18.19
CA VAL A 492 3.10 -17.61 17.54
C VAL A 492 3.81 -16.39 18.09
N PHE A 493 4.45 -15.63 17.21
CA PHE A 493 4.77 -14.23 17.44
C PHE A 493 3.77 -13.39 16.65
N VAL A 494 3.02 -12.51 17.31
CA VAL A 494 2.06 -11.61 16.66
C VAL A 494 2.40 -10.16 16.97
N GLU A 495 2.43 -9.32 15.95
CA GLU A 495 2.59 -7.88 16.17
C GLU A 495 1.38 -7.30 16.89
N LYS A 496 1.58 -6.19 17.59
CA LYS A 496 0.52 -5.58 18.40
C LYS A 496 -0.52 -4.85 17.52
N PRO A 497 -1.81 -4.84 17.90
CA PRO A 497 -2.41 -5.46 19.09
C PRO A 497 -2.76 -6.94 18.85
N LEU A 498 -2.91 -7.71 19.94
CA LEU A 498 -3.36 -9.10 19.85
C LEU A 498 -4.80 -9.22 19.33
N ALA A 499 -5.67 -8.32 19.80
CA ALA A 499 -7.10 -8.26 19.46
C ALA A 499 -7.59 -6.82 19.50
N LEU A 500 -8.62 -6.51 18.69
CA LEU A 500 -9.31 -5.23 18.65
C LEU A 500 -10.60 -5.21 19.50
N SER A 501 -11.05 -6.37 19.97
CA SER A 501 -12.24 -6.51 20.83
C SER A 501 -12.08 -7.62 21.88
N GLU A 502 -12.90 -7.58 22.93
CA GLU A 502 -12.93 -8.65 23.95
C GLU A 502 -13.31 -10.00 23.33
N LYS A 503 -14.24 -10.00 22.36
CA LYS A 503 -14.65 -11.21 21.63
C LYS A 503 -13.51 -11.83 20.81
N GLU A 504 -12.70 -11.01 20.15
CA GLU A 504 -11.52 -11.48 19.43
C GLU A 504 -10.47 -12.07 20.38
N LEU A 505 -10.30 -11.46 21.56
CA LEU A 505 -9.41 -12.00 22.59
C LEU A 505 -9.91 -13.35 23.13
N GLU A 506 -11.21 -13.49 23.37
CA GLU A 506 -11.84 -14.76 23.77
C GLU A 506 -11.59 -15.87 22.75
N ILE A 507 -11.64 -15.56 21.45
CA ILE A 507 -11.35 -16.52 20.38
C ILE A 507 -9.90 -17.04 20.47
N VAL A 508 -8.93 -16.16 20.75
CA VAL A 508 -7.53 -16.56 20.94
C VAL A 508 -7.37 -17.42 22.19
N LEU A 509 -8.04 -17.06 23.29
CA LEU A 509 -7.97 -17.81 24.56
C LEU A 509 -8.59 -19.19 24.44
N GLY A 510 -9.74 -19.31 23.77
CA GLY A 510 -10.35 -20.60 23.45
C GLY A 510 -9.41 -21.49 22.64
N ALA A 511 -8.64 -20.92 21.70
CA ALA A 511 -7.64 -21.69 20.96
C ALA A 511 -6.47 -22.18 21.83
N ILE A 512 -5.99 -21.37 22.79
CA ILE A 512 -4.96 -21.79 23.75
C ILE A 512 -5.50 -22.93 24.62
N GLU A 513 -6.72 -22.82 25.12
CA GLU A 513 -7.36 -23.85 25.94
C GLU A 513 -7.58 -25.15 25.15
N GLU A 514 -8.13 -25.05 23.93
CA GLU A 514 -8.42 -26.19 23.06
C GLU A 514 -7.16 -26.93 22.63
N SER A 515 -6.11 -26.21 22.24
CA SER A 515 -4.86 -26.81 21.77
C SER A 515 -3.88 -27.18 22.89
N GLY A 516 -4.02 -26.57 24.08
CA GLY A 516 -3.01 -26.58 25.14
C GLY A 516 -1.71 -25.86 24.77
N ASN A 517 -1.70 -25.06 23.69
CA ASN A 517 -0.53 -24.36 23.18
C ASN A 517 -0.47 -22.93 23.71
N ASP A 518 0.39 -22.68 24.69
CA ASP A 518 0.61 -21.38 25.31
C ASP A 518 1.80 -20.60 24.73
N ARG A 519 2.37 -21.06 23.60
CA ARG A 519 3.57 -20.48 22.97
C ARG A 519 3.23 -19.23 22.16
N LEU A 520 2.69 -18.21 22.83
CA LEU A 520 2.29 -16.93 22.26
C LEU A 520 3.18 -15.78 22.77
N GLN A 521 3.62 -14.92 21.86
CA GLN A 521 4.30 -13.66 22.15
C GLN A 521 3.65 -12.54 21.33
N VAL A 522 3.37 -11.41 21.99
CA VAL A 522 2.95 -10.17 21.32
C VAL A 522 4.15 -9.22 21.22
N GLY A 523 4.25 -8.45 20.14
CA GLY A 523 5.31 -7.45 19.87
C GLY A 523 5.38 -6.28 20.86
N PHE A 524 5.69 -6.57 22.12
CA PHE A 524 5.89 -5.63 23.21
C PHE A 524 7.38 -5.39 23.46
N ASN A 525 8.10 -4.98 22.42
CA ASN A 525 9.56 -4.85 22.43
C ASN A 525 10.19 -3.99 23.55
N ARG A 526 9.47 -3.04 24.15
CA ARG A 526 10.04 -2.03 25.08
C ARG A 526 10.59 -2.58 26.37
N ARG A 527 9.96 -3.61 26.94
CA ARG A 527 10.48 -4.29 28.13
C ARG A 527 11.84 -4.96 27.88
N PHE A 528 12.19 -5.22 26.63
CA PHE A 528 13.47 -5.81 26.23
C PHE A 528 14.53 -4.75 25.87
N ALA A 529 14.20 -3.46 25.93
CA ALA A 529 15.15 -2.40 25.59
C ALA A 529 16.36 -2.42 26.55
N PRO A 530 17.61 -2.49 26.03
CA PRO A 530 18.79 -2.62 26.88
C PRO A 530 18.94 -1.49 27.90
N LEU A 531 18.73 -0.24 27.48
CA LEU A 531 18.83 0.91 28.37
C LEU A 531 17.76 0.91 29.47
N LEU A 532 16.56 0.40 29.18
CA LEU A 532 15.48 0.32 30.18
C LEU A 532 15.78 -0.77 31.20
N ASN A 533 16.30 -1.92 30.76
CA ASN A 533 16.80 -2.99 31.62
C ASN A 533 17.95 -2.52 32.53
N GLU A 534 18.97 -1.86 31.97
CA GLU A 534 20.07 -1.26 32.72
C GLU A 534 19.56 -0.26 33.77
N SER A 535 18.59 0.59 33.39
CA SER A 535 17.97 1.55 34.29
C SER A 535 17.30 0.87 35.47
N MET A 536 16.62 -0.26 35.26
CA MET A 536 15.96 -1.01 36.33
C MET A 536 16.95 -1.76 37.23
N LEU A 537 18.09 -2.22 36.70
CA LEU A 537 19.19 -2.75 37.54
C LEU A 537 19.71 -1.69 38.51
N HIS A 538 19.89 -0.45 38.04
CA HIS A 538 20.31 0.66 38.89
C HIS A 538 19.21 1.18 39.83
N PHE A 539 17.95 1.12 39.40
CA PHE A 539 16.81 1.42 40.25
C PHE A 539 16.68 0.39 41.39
N GLY A 540 17.01 -0.87 41.11
CA GLY A 540 16.94 -1.98 42.06
C GLY A 540 15.50 -2.35 42.44
N PRO A 541 15.32 -3.38 43.27
CA PRO A 541 14.00 -3.86 43.66
C PRO A 541 13.17 -2.77 44.38
N ARG A 542 11.85 -2.85 44.20
CA ARG A 542 10.88 -2.02 44.94
C ARG A 542 10.44 -2.72 46.22
N ILE A 543 10.15 -1.94 47.25
CA ILE A 543 9.59 -2.41 48.52
C ILE A 543 8.14 -1.95 48.66
N GLY A 544 7.85 -0.71 48.24
CA GLY A 544 6.51 -0.12 48.29
C GLY A 544 5.93 0.27 46.92
N PRO A 545 4.74 0.89 46.91
CA PRO A 545 4.09 1.35 45.69
C PRO A 545 4.91 2.43 44.97
N ALA A 546 4.73 2.49 43.65
CA ALA A 546 5.38 3.46 42.78
C ALA A 546 4.37 4.38 42.09
N SER A 547 4.84 5.56 41.68
CA SER A 547 4.12 6.44 40.76
C SER A 547 4.91 6.55 39.45
N VAL A 548 4.25 6.25 38.33
CA VAL A 548 4.83 6.29 36.99
C VAL A 548 4.17 7.38 36.16
N ARG A 549 4.97 8.19 35.46
CA ARG A 549 4.49 9.11 34.42
C ARG A 549 5.10 8.72 33.10
N TYR A 550 4.27 8.48 32.09
CA TYR A 550 4.70 8.15 30.74
C TYR A 550 4.07 9.13 29.77
N LEU A 551 4.89 9.96 29.11
CA LEU A 551 4.46 10.78 27.99
C LEU A 551 4.86 10.11 26.68
N VAL A 552 3.89 9.95 25.79
CA VAL A 552 4.06 9.48 24.42
C VAL A 552 3.64 10.61 23.47
N ASN A 553 4.64 11.28 22.90
CA ASN A 553 4.48 12.24 21.81
C ASN A 553 4.39 11.49 20.47
N ALA A 554 3.21 10.95 20.19
CA ALA A 554 2.93 10.14 19.01
C ALA A 554 3.01 10.94 17.69
N GLY A 555 2.82 12.26 17.76
CA GLY A 555 2.83 13.16 16.60
C GLY A 555 1.63 12.98 15.67
N HIS A 556 1.54 13.81 14.63
CA HIS A 556 0.44 13.76 13.67
C HIS A 556 0.50 12.52 12.77
N LEU A 557 -0.69 11.98 12.48
CA LEU A 557 -0.87 10.90 11.53
C LEU A 557 -1.14 11.47 10.13
N ASP A 558 -0.58 10.85 9.10
CA ASP A 558 -0.88 11.22 7.72
C ASP A 558 -2.37 10.95 7.38
N ALA A 559 -2.99 11.82 6.59
CA ALA A 559 -4.41 11.70 6.20
C ALA A 559 -4.75 10.39 5.49
N ASN A 560 -3.79 9.83 4.75
CA ASN A 560 -3.96 8.57 4.00
C ASN A 560 -3.47 7.34 4.78
N SER A 561 -3.24 7.47 6.09
CA SER A 561 -2.84 6.33 6.91
C SER A 561 -4.00 5.36 7.09
N TRP A 562 -3.74 4.06 6.97
CA TRP A 562 -4.73 3.01 7.21
C TRP A 562 -5.25 3.02 8.66
N TYR A 563 -4.51 3.60 9.60
CA TYR A 563 -4.98 3.85 10.98
C TYR A 563 -6.24 4.74 11.06
N ASN A 564 -6.59 5.44 9.97
CA ASN A 564 -7.83 6.23 9.90
C ASN A 564 -9.06 5.36 9.63
N GLN A 565 -8.90 4.06 9.26
CA GLN A 565 -9.98 3.10 9.07
C GLN A 565 -10.44 2.50 10.41
N ALA A 566 -10.78 3.36 11.38
CA ALA A 566 -11.00 2.98 12.78
C ALA A 566 -12.06 1.88 12.98
N ASP A 567 -13.07 1.82 12.11
CA ASP A 567 -14.14 0.81 12.17
C ASP A 567 -13.63 -0.63 11.96
N SER A 568 -12.55 -0.80 11.20
CA SER A 568 -11.98 -2.12 10.89
C SER A 568 -10.62 -2.35 11.56
N GLU A 569 -9.82 -1.31 11.75
CA GLU A 569 -8.42 -1.41 12.21
C GLU A 569 -8.21 -0.93 13.65
N GLY A 570 -9.30 -0.48 14.31
CA GLY A 570 -9.29 0.10 15.64
C GLY A 570 -8.69 1.51 15.70
N SER A 571 -8.78 2.14 16.87
CA SER A 571 -8.16 3.46 17.08
C SER A 571 -6.63 3.35 17.05
N ARG A 572 -5.95 4.46 16.77
CA ARG A 572 -4.47 4.49 16.85
C ARG A 572 -3.94 4.01 18.20
N PHE A 573 -4.61 4.39 19.30
CA PHE A 573 -4.26 3.91 20.62
C PHE A 573 -4.58 2.41 20.81
N ALA A 574 -5.67 1.88 20.27
CA ALA A 574 -5.88 0.42 20.28
C ALA A 574 -4.74 -0.31 19.56
N GLY A 575 -4.25 0.28 18.47
CA GLY A 575 -3.16 -0.24 17.67
C GLY A 575 -1.77 -0.18 18.32
N GLU A 576 -1.45 0.78 19.18
CA GLU A 576 -0.09 0.88 19.77
C GLU A 576 -0.03 1.05 21.30
N GLY A 577 -1.17 1.32 21.94
CA GLY A 577 -1.28 1.66 23.35
C GLY A 577 -0.90 0.53 24.30
N GLY A 578 -1.20 -0.72 23.92
CA GLY A 578 -0.81 -1.91 24.67
C GLY A 578 0.69 -1.98 24.92
N HIS A 579 1.49 -1.47 23.98
CA HIS A 579 2.94 -1.39 24.11
C HIS A 579 3.39 -0.52 25.30
N PHE A 580 2.67 0.57 25.59
CA PHE A 580 2.99 1.47 26.69
C PHE A 580 2.47 0.93 28.02
N ILE A 581 1.27 0.33 28.01
CA ILE A 581 0.70 -0.34 29.19
C ILE A 581 1.59 -1.50 29.62
N ASP A 582 2.05 -2.30 28.67
CA ASP A 582 3.00 -3.40 28.88
C ASP A 582 4.28 -2.90 29.56
N THR A 583 4.87 -1.82 29.01
CA THR A 583 6.10 -1.23 29.55
C THR A 583 5.92 -0.82 31.02
N VAL A 584 4.80 -0.20 31.37
CA VAL A 584 4.52 0.20 32.76
C VAL A 584 4.31 -1.02 33.64
N SER A 585 3.57 -2.02 33.17
CA SER A 585 3.31 -3.26 33.91
C SER A 585 4.61 -4.00 34.21
N TRP A 586 5.52 -4.06 33.24
CA TRP A 586 6.86 -4.62 33.41
C TRP A 586 7.71 -3.81 34.40
N LEU A 587 7.70 -2.47 34.33
CA LEU A 587 8.42 -1.61 35.29
C LEU A 587 7.94 -1.81 36.74
N LEU A 588 6.65 -2.11 36.90
CA LEU A 588 6.04 -2.34 38.20
C LEU A 588 6.09 -3.81 38.64
N GLY A 589 6.30 -4.76 37.72
CA GLY A 589 6.29 -6.19 38.01
C GLY A 589 4.89 -6.74 38.32
N SER A 590 3.83 -6.08 37.85
CA SER A 590 2.43 -6.49 38.04
C SER A 590 1.55 -5.88 36.96
N ASP A 591 0.43 -6.53 36.65
CA ASP A 591 -0.53 -6.05 35.64
C ASP A 591 -1.61 -5.10 36.24
N PRO A 592 -2.20 -4.20 35.44
CA PRO A 592 -3.18 -3.23 35.93
C PRO A 592 -4.51 -3.88 36.31
N VAL A 593 -5.12 -3.41 37.40
CA VAL A 593 -6.43 -3.84 37.89
C VAL A 593 -7.56 -2.87 37.54
N SER A 594 -7.21 -1.64 37.12
CA SER A 594 -8.20 -0.64 36.69
C SER A 594 -7.59 0.40 35.77
N VAL A 595 -8.42 0.88 34.83
CA VAL A 595 -8.12 1.91 33.84
C VAL A 595 -9.16 3.01 33.94
N TYR A 596 -8.73 4.27 33.94
CA TYR A 596 -9.59 5.43 33.72
C TYR A 596 -8.98 6.30 32.62
N ALA A 597 -9.79 6.77 31.66
CA ALA A 597 -9.30 7.58 30.56
C ALA A 597 -10.16 8.83 30.32
N THR A 598 -9.52 9.89 29.86
CA THR A 598 -10.17 11.09 29.33
C THR A 598 -9.42 11.59 28.10
N ALA A 599 -10.08 12.38 27.26
CA ALA A 599 -9.52 12.83 26.00
C ALA A 599 -9.87 14.29 25.68
N THR A 600 -9.08 14.90 24.81
CA THR A 600 -9.45 16.14 24.13
C THR A 600 -10.58 15.89 23.11
N PRO A 601 -11.27 16.95 22.62
CA PRO A 601 -12.30 16.79 21.60
C PRO A 601 -11.81 15.98 20.39
N GLY A 602 -12.65 15.08 19.89
CA GLY A 602 -12.30 14.17 18.79
C GLY A 602 -11.37 13.02 19.17
N HIS A 603 -11.17 12.76 20.48
CA HIS A 603 -10.36 11.66 21.01
C HIS A 603 -8.90 11.66 20.53
N GLN A 604 -8.34 12.86 20.27
CA GLN A 604 -7.00 12.99 19.68
C GLN A 604 -5.88 12.78 20.70
N ASP A 605 -5.94 13.48 21.83
CA ASP A 605 -4.97 13.38 22.91
C ASP A 605 -5.62 12.74 24.13
N LEU A 606 -4.98 11.71 24.69
CA LEU A 606 -5.51 10.89 25.78
C LEU A 606 -4.73 11.09 27.07
N GLN A 607 -5.43 11.06 28.18
CA GLN A 607 -4.88 10.93 29.53
C GLN A 607 -5.44 9.68 30.18
N ILE A 608 -4.57 8.73 30.51
CA ILE A 608 -4.94 7.40 31.00
C ILE A 608 -4.32 7.20 32.37
N LEU A 609 -5.12 6.81 33.36
CA LEU A 609 -4.70 6.47 34.71
C LEU A 609 -4.87 4.96 34.93
N LEU A 610 -3.78 4.29 35.29
CA LEU A 610 -3.74 2.88 35.63
C LEU A 610 -3.54 2.69 37.13
N ARG A 611 -4.19 1.68 37.71
CA ARG A 611 -3.98 1.24 39.10
C ARG A 611 -3.50 -0.20 39.12
N TYR A 612 -2.64 -0.52 40.08
CA TYR A 612 -2.01 -1.83 40.24
C TYR A 612 -2.32 -2.46 41.61
N PRO A 613 -2.19 -3.79 41.78
CA PRO A 613 -2.54 -4.49 43.01
C PRO A 613 -1.80 -4.01 44.26
N ASP A 614 -0.53 -3.61 44.12
CA ASP A 614 0.33 -3.13 45.21
C ASP A 614 0.05 -1.67 45.62
N GLY A 615 -0.95 -1.03 45.00
CA GLY A 615 -1.28 0.38 45.20
C GLY A 615 -0.51 1.36 44.30
N SER A 616 0.37 0.86 43.43
CA SER A 616 1.05 1.71 42.44
C SER A 616 0.06 2.33 41.47
N THR A 617 0.44 3.49 40.93
CA THR A 617 -0.34 4.22 39.92
C THR A 617 0.53 4.63 38.75
N ALA A 618 -0.06 4.72 37.57
CA ALA A 618 0.62 5.23 36.39
C ALA A 618 -0.28 6.16 35.58
N SER A 619 0.26 7.28 35.11
CA SER A 619 -0.40 8.16 34.15
C SER A 619 0.29 8.06 32.79
N ILE A 620 -0.44 7.67 31.75
CA ILE A 620 0.01 7.71 30.36
C ILE A 620 -0.66 8.90 29.67
N ALA A 621 0.15 9.87 29.25
CA ALA A 621 -0.27 10.95 28.38
C ALA A 621 0.09 10.57 26.94
N TYR A 622 -0.91 10.35 26.09
CA TYR A 622 -0.72 10.02 24.68
C TYR A 622 -1.15 11.23 23.84
N THR A 623 -0.19 11.90 23.20
CA THR A 623 -0.42 13.18 22.52
C THR A 623 -0.03 13.11 21.06
N THR A 624 -0.87 13.64 20.18
CA THR A 624 -0.72 13.65 18.72
C THR A 624 -0.37 15.04 18.17
N SER A 625 -0.57 16.09 18.97
CA SER A 625 -0.33 17.50 18.62
C SER A 625 1.09 18.00 18.95
N GLY A 626 1.94 17.16 19.54
CA GLY A 626 3.26 17.56 20.01
C GLY A 626 4.30 17.75 18.90
N SER A 627 5.26 18.65 19.14
CA SER A 627 6.35 18.94 18.19
C SER A 627 7.29 17.73 18.02
N PRO A 628 7.68 17.36 16.79
CA PRO A 628 8.69 16.33 16.56
C PRO A 628 10.08 16.65 17.13
N ALA A 629 10.34 17.91 17.51
CA ALA A 629 11.59 18.31 18.17
C ALA A 629 11.65 17.89 19.64
N PHE A 630 10.50 17.56 20.25
CA PHE A 630 10.43 17.03 21.62
C PHE A 630 10.64 15.51 21.61
N PRO A 631 11.29 14.91 22.63
CA PRO A 631 11.47 13.45 22.70
C PRO A 631 10.15 12.69 22.54
N LYS A 632 10.19 11.58 21.81
CA LYS A 632 8.96 10.82 21.52
C LYS A 632 8.39 10.23 22.80
N GLU A 633 9.24 9.75 23.69
CA GLU A 633 8.82 8.96 24.84
C GLU A 633 9.63 9.30 26.07
N THR A 634 8.97 9.71 27.15
CA THR A 634 9.65 10.00 28.42
C THR A 634 8.94 9.30 29.56
N ILE A 635 9.71 8.63 30.42
CA ILE A 635 9.19 7.87 31.56
C ILE A 635 9.86 8.37 32.84
N ASP A 636 9.06 8.70 33.84
CA ASP A 636 9.53 8.93 35.20
C ASP A 636 8.93 7.89 36.15
N VAL A 637 9.74 7.23 36.96
CA VAL A 637 9.29 6.28 38.00
C VAL A 637 9.77 6.77 39.36
N THR A 638 8.86 6.96 40.31
CA THR A 638 9.18 7.37 41.68
C THR A 638 8.72 6.31 42.67
N ALA A 639 9.66 5.76 43.45
CA ALA A 639 9.38 4.78 44.50
C ALA A 639 10.52 4.73 45.52
N ASP A 640 10.22 4.46 46.80
CA ASP A 640 11.22 4.15 47.84
C ASP A 640 12.37 5.17 47.96
N GLY A 641 12.10 6.47 47.76
CA GLY A 641 13.11 7.53 47.77
C GLY A 641 14.04 7.54 46.55
N LYS A 642 13.68 6.80 45.50
CA LYS A 642 14.39 6.72 44.21
C LYS A 642 13.54 7.31 43.09
N VAL A 643 14.20 7.86 42.07
CA VAL A 643 13.56 8.36 40.86
C VAL A 643 14.31 7.87 39.62
N LEU A 644 13.64 7.17 38.71
CA LEU A 644 14.12 6.97 37.35
C LEU A 644 13.59 8.11 36.48
N LYS A 645 14.47 8.71 35.68
CA LYS A 645 14.13 9.59 34.56
C LYS A 645 14.68 8.98 33.28
N PHE A 646 13.81 8.67 32.34
CA PHE A 646 14.12 8.00 31.09
C PHE A 646 13.66 8.87 29.91
N ASP A 647 14.54 9.08 28.94
CA ASP A 647 14.34 10.02 27.84
C ASP A 647 14.64 9.32 26.50
N ASP A 648 13.56 8.86 25.86
CA ASP A 648 13.44 8.39 24.48
C ASP A 648 14.52 7.41 24.04
N PHE A 649 14.82 6.43 24.92
CA PHE A 649 15.81 5.37 24.68
C PHE A 649 17.21 5.92 24.36
N ALA A 650 17.43 7.20 24.68
CA ALA A 650 18.66 7.92 24.37
C ALA A 650 19.48 8.20 25.63
N ARG A 651 18.82 8.37 26.77
CA ARG A 651 19.48 8.53 28.08
C ARG A 651 18.55 8.16 29.22
N ALA A 652 19.14 7.73 30.33
CA ALA A 652 18.44 7.51 31.58
C ALA A 652 19.25 8.04 32.77
N SER A 653 18.57 8.31 33.88
CA SER A 653 19.21 8.65 35.15
C SER A 653 18.39 8.09 36.30
N VAL A 654 19.08 7.52 37.27
CA VAL A 654 18.48 7.04 38.52
C VAL A 654 19.02 7.89 39.65
N PHE A 655 18.10 8.51 40.39
CA PHE A 655 18.36 9.30 41.58
C PHE A 655 18.02 8.45 42.81
N GLY A 656 18.88 8.48 43.81
CA GLY A 656 18.75 7.73 45.06
C GLY A 656 19.93 8.07 45.97
N ARG A 657 20.41 7.10 46.77
CA ARG A 657 21.62 7.30 47.60
C ARG A 657 22.85 7.72 46.80
N LYS A 658 22.98 7.20 45.57
CA LYS A 658 23.97 7.63 44.57
C LYS A 658 23.23 7.89 43.27
N LYS A 659 23.62 8.95 42.57
CA LYS A 659 23.11 9.23 41.21
C LYS A 659 23.83 8.32 40.22
N TRP A 660 23.06 7.64 39.39
CA TRP A 660 23.53 7.01 38.17
C TRP A 660 22.97 7.76 36.96
N ALA A 661 23.74 7.84 35.88
CA ALA A 661 23.31 8.38 34.60
C ALA A 661 23.96 7.56 33.50
N SER A 662 23.17 7.16 32.51
CA SER A 662 23.69 6.47 31.34
C SER A 662 24.51 7.43 30.47
N SER A 663 25.42 6.87 29.67
CA SER A 663 25.94 7.59 28.51
C SER A 663 24.79 7.95 27.56
N ARG A 664 24.88 9.12 26.92
CA ARG A 664 23.92 9.48 25.87
C ARG A 664 24.16 8.56 24.67
N ILE A 665 23.11 7.90 24.18
CA ILE A 665 23.13 7.05 22.98
C ILE A 665 22.62 7.89 21.80
N PRO A 666 23.49 8.40 20.92
CA PRO A 666 23.09 9.33 19.87
C PRO A 666 22.52 8.64 18.62
N LYS A 667 22.67 7.32 18.45
CA LYS A 667 22.27 6.59 17.24
C LYS A 667 21.40 5.38 17.56
N GLY A 668 20.42 5.12 16.69
CA GLY A 668 19.70 3.85 16.64
C GLY A 668 18.56 3.66 17.64
N ARG A 669 18.56 4.36 18.79
CA ARG A 669 17.55 4.28 19.87
C ARG A 669 17.00 2.85 19.98
N ASP A 670 17.83 1.94 20.46
CA ASP A 670 17.45 0.54 20.59
C ASP A 670 16.26 0.41 21.54
N LYS A 671 15.13 0.01 20.98
CA LYS A 671 13.86 -0.14 21.67
C LYS A 671 13.59 -1.59 22.07
N GLY A 672 14.53 -2.50 21.86
CA GLY A 672 14.43 -3.89 22.29
C GLY A 672 13.87 -4.87 21.25
N GLN A 673 13.72 -4.49 19.98
CA GLN A 673 13.19 -5.41 18.96
C GLN A 673 14.06 -6.65 18.80
N ALA A 674 15.39 -6.49 18.68
CA ALA A 674 16.30 -7.62 18.56
C ALA A 674 16.23 -8.53 19.80
N ALA A 675 16.30 -7.93 21.00
CA ALA A 675 16.26 -8.66 22.26
C ALA A 675 14.92 -9.38 22.50
N GLU A 676 13.79 -8.81 22.06
CA GLU A 676 12.49 -9.48 22.10
C GLU A 676 12.47 -10.73 21.21
N LEU A 677 12.94 -10.59 19.96
CA LEU A 677 12.99 -11.69 19.00
C LEU A 677 13.93 -12.80 19.50
N GLU A 678 15.09 -12.44 20.04
CA GLU A 678 16.02 -13.39 20.67
C GLU A 678 15.38 -14.12 21.85
N ALA A 679 14.66 -13.40 22.72
CA ALA A 679 13.97 -14.01 23.86
C ALA A 679 12.88 -14.99 23.41
N PHE A 680 12.12 -14.66 22.37
CA PHE A 680 11.14 -15.55 21.75
C PHE A 680 11.79 -16.81 21.20
N VAL A 681 12.82 -16.67 20.35
CA VAL A 681 13.55 -17.80 19.76
C VAL A 681 14.21 -18.68 20.82
N ASN A 682 14.78 -18.06 21.87
CA ASN A 682 15.37 -18.78 22.99
C ASN A 682 14.33 -19.61 23.76
N ALA A 683 13.13 -19.05 24.00
CA ALA A 683 12.04 -19.79 24.64
C ALA A 683 11.64 -21.04 23.85
N LEU A 684 11.65 -20.96 22.52
CA LEU A 684 11.31 -22.09 21.64
C LEU A 684 12.43 -23.13 21.55
N THR A 685 13.68 -22.71 21.44
CA THR A 685 14.82 -23.64 21.28
C THR A 685 15.23 -24.33 22.58
N THR A 686 15.03 -23.69 23.73
CA THR A 686 15.38 -24.25 25.05
C THR A 686 14.19 -24.86 25.80
N GLY A 687 12.97 -24.55 25.36
CA GLY A 687 11.73 -25.02 25.99
C GLY A 687 11.34 -24.29 27.28
N VAL A 688 12.07 -23.25 27.70
CA VAL A 688 11.68 -22.41 28.86
C VAL A 688 10.37 -21.66 28.58
N SER A 689 9.71 -21.16 29.63
CA SER A 689 8.48 -20.39 29.51
C SER A 689 8.61 -19.19 28.57
N MET A 690 7.49 -18.79 27.94
CA MET A 690 7.46 -17.61 27.07
C MET A 690 7.92 -16.35 27.82
N PRO A 691 8.57 -15.39 27.14
CA PRO A 691 9.10 -14.18 27.78
C PRO A 691 8.03 -13.31 28.47
N VAL A 692 6.80 -13.38 27.99
CA VAL A 692 5.62 -12.75 28.60
C VAL A 692 4.56 -13.83 28.79
N SER A 693 3.99 -13.93 29.98
CA SER A 693 2.96 -14.93 30.25
C SER A 693 1.65 -14.57 29.56
N VAL A 694 0.85 -15.58 29.21
CA VAL A 694 -0.46 -15.39 28.57
C VAL A 694 -1.34 -14.48 29.43
N GLU A 695 -1.31 -14.61 30.76
CA GLU A 695 -2.10 -13.77 31.67
C GLU A 695 -1.72 -12.29 31.55
N SER A 696 -0.42 -11.97 31.43
CA SER A 696 0.04 -10.59 31.27
C SER A 696 -0.30 -10.03 29.88
N LEU A 697 -0.23 -10.87 28.83
CA LEU A 697 -0.68 -10.50 27.48
C LEU A 697 -2.18 -10.18 27.45
N VAL A 698 -2.99 -11.01 28.10
CA VAL A 698 -4.44 -10.81 28.26
C VAL A 698 -4.72 -9.53 29.05
N SER A 699 -4.08 -9.36 30.20
CA SER A 699 -4.31 -8.20 31.06
C SER A 699 -3.93 -6.91 30.35
N THR A 700 -2.84 -6.90 29.58
CA THR A 700 -2.42 -5.75 28.77
C THR A 700 -3.42 -5.46 27.65
N THR A 701 -3.92 -6.50 26.98
CA THR A 701 -4.92 -6.36 25.91
C THR A 701 -6.24 -5.81 26.47
N LEU A 702 -6.76 -6.39 27.55
CA LEU A 702 -7.96 -5.92 28.25
C LEU A 702 -7.80 -4.47 28.75
N ALA A 703 -6.65 -4.12 29.32
CA ALA A 703 -6.39 -2.76 29.75
C ALA A 703 -6.35 -1.77 28.57
N THR A 704 -5.87 -2.19 27.41
CA THR A 704 -5.90 -1.39 26.18
C THR A 704 -7.33 -1.15 25.70
N LEU A 705 -8.14 -2.20 25.64
CA LEU A 705 -9.56 -2.12 25.25
C LEU A 705 -10.38 -1.28 26.24
N ALA A 706 -10.08 -1.40 27.53
CA ALA A 706 -10.74 -0.66 28.60
C ALA A 706 -10.56 0.86 28.49
N VAL A 707 -9.54 1.36 27.78
CA VAL A 707 -9.38 2.80 27.53
C VAL A 707 -10.58 3.35 26.76
N ASN A 708 -10.97 2.72 25.65
CA ASN A 708 -12.13 3.16 24.87
C ASN A 708 -13.42 3.06 25.69
N ARG A 709 -13.62 1.95 26.41
CA ARG A 709 -14.78 1.77 27.29
C ARG A 709 -14.85 2.82 28.41
N SER A 710 -13.71 3.23 28.95
CA SER A 710 -13.64 4.30 29.95
C SER A 710 -13.99 5.67 29.34
N LEU A 711 -13.54 5.96 28.11
CA LEU A 711 -13.91 7.18 27.39
C LEU A 711 -15.42 7.24 27.10
N GLU A 712 -16.02 6.13 26.67
CA GLU A 712 -17.45 6.03 26.38
C GLU A 712 -18.32 6.19 27.63
N THR A 713 -17.93 5.56 28.73
CA THR A 713 -18.72 5.56 29.97
C THR A 713 -18.42 6.74 30.89
N GLY A 714 -17.27 7.40 30.72
CA GLY A 714 -16.75 8.41 31.64
C GLY A 714 -16.38 7.86 33.03
N MET A 715 -16.24 6.53 33.17
CA MET A 715 -16.02 5.86 34.45
C MET A 715 -14.74 4.99 34.43
N PRO A 716 -14.13 4.73 35.61
CA PRO A 716 -13.07 3.74 35.72
C PRO A 716 -13.58 2.34 35.40
N VAL A 717 -12.84 1.62 34.57
CA VAL A 717 -13.09 0.22 34.21
C VAL A 717 -12.17 -0.67 35.04
N ARG A 718 -12.70 -1.76 35.59
CA ARG A 718 -11.89 -2.79 36.28
C ARG A 718 -11.42 -3.84 35.29
N ILE A 719 -10.21 -4.35 35.48
CA ILE A 719 -9.61 -5.41 34.68
C ILE A 719 -9.63 -6.69 35.51
N ASN A 720 -10.39 -7.70 35.06
CA ASN A 720 -10.45 -9.02 35.67
C ASN A 720 -9.81 -10.04 34.72
N ALA A 721 -8.51 -10.30 34.86
CA ALA A 721 -7.83 -11.31 34.02
C ALA A 721 -8.36 -12.75 34.25
N LYS A 722 -9.09 -12.99 35.36
CA LYS A 722 -9.64 -14.32 35.71
C LYS A 722 -10.98 -14.67 35.05
N GLU A 723 -11.70 -13.71 34.47
CA GLU A 723 -12.99 -13.99 33.80
C GLU A 723 -12.81 -14.48 32.34
N GLY A 724 -11.62 -14.34 31.75
CA GLY A 724 -11.32 -14.79 30.38
C GLY A 724 -10.60 -16.14 30.25
N LEU A 725 -10.30 -16.82 31.36
CA LEU A 725 -9.56 -18.09 31.41
C LEU A 725 -10.40 -19.22 32.05
N GLY A 726 -11.73 -19.09 32.04
CA GLY A 726 -12.65 -19.95 32.78
C GLY A 726 -13.74 -20.57 31.92
#